data_AF-A0A9E4HSF6-F1
#
_entry.id   AF-A0A9E4HSF6-F1
#
_cell.length_a   1.000
_cell.length_b   1.000
_cell.length_c   1.000
_cell.angle_alpha   90.00
_cell.angle_beta   90.00
_cell.angle_gamma   90.00
#
_symmetry.space_group_name_H-M   'P 1'
#
loop_
_entity.id
_entity.type
_entity.pdbx_description
1 polymer ?
#
loop_
_entity_poly.entity_id
_entity_poly.type
_entity_poly.pdbx_seq_one_letter_code
_entity_poly.pdbx_strand_id
1 'polypeptide(L)'
;MTRAQMATFLARALSLIARSSLGWFTTIDAGWWHSCGRRVDGSIDCWGSDSYGQSDVPRGQFKAIAGGAQHSCGLRLDGTVDCWGRNDAGQANSPTGRFTSLSAGWGHSCGLRTDGTLDCWGVNWNGRADPPDGQFSAVAVGDEHSCGLRADGSIACWGRSHEGHVPAGEFTAVDVGRTHSCGVRVDGTAACWGANWAGQTNPPQGSFSAVTVGLAHSCGVRVDGTIACWGDNGLGQANAPPGKYVAVAAGEIHSCALTVAGVAVCWGDDSIHHAGAPAGQYTSIDAGRLHLCGLRVDGSLACTGGNAWGQLNVPDGEFTAVAASDWFSCGLLADGTASCWGRDSHGETLVPRDQFSAVAAGYLHSCGLRTDGTVTCWGDQPVAPDGHFQAVTVSVGGWHSCGLRSDGAITCWGANSRGQTDAPGGTFKAVAAGAEYSCGLRTDGTVACWGDNSRGQTDAPAGSFKNLATGTHHSCAVGTEGTIVCWGDNHYGQSIAPRGKFQEVTADRDYSCGLWTNGTVACWGLARVVRPPSDVVTDPESTLVDRGDCRPRGTWGGTTAGFPLPLSALPSTGTLRVAVLFVDFPDAAARYSTRHEAELGLPFIETFLNASSYGRLRVELIPHHGWLRAEHDHVHYLHGSSVESQSVQVGIAEEAVALADAEFDFTGVDALMVVHPRSHFAGGSTALERVETQEGAVQTLFVNTFRVDGSHAGQEWGDVGAHELLHLLGLADLYPYDVTRHEAPQDAGNETWALTEFGPMGLRAYGPAGRGGYVEALEMLAWSRWQLGWLDDPQVHCVVEQATVVLSPVADPGDGIAMVAVPLSDTGAVVIESRRSTGYDSGGALLAEGVLVYTVNSSISSGLLPIKLAGDPGNAHFDDYPLLAVGESVSVRGYTITVVADDGGTHTVTITRTADG
;
A
#
# COMPACT_ATOMS: atom_id res chain seq x y z
N MET A 1 47.88 11.42 12.40
CA MET A 1 47.68 10.99 11.00
C MET A 1 48.50 11.88 10.08
N THR A 2 49.16 11.32 9.08
CA THR A 2 50.01 12.06 8.13
C THR A 2 49.19 12.63 6.96
N ARG A 3 49.70 13.66 6.27
CA ARG A 3 49.05 14.28 5.09
C ARG A 3 48.67 13.27 4.00
N ALA A 4 49.43 12.17 3.87
CA ALA A 4 49.13 11.07 2.98
C ALA A 4 47.92 10.24 3.44
N GLN A 5 47.76 10.01 4.74
CA GLN A 5 46.58 9.33 5.30
C GLN A 5 45.31 10.17 5.14
N MET A 6 45.42 11.50 5.25
CA MET A 6 44.30 12.43 5.01
C MET A 6 43.86 12.46 3.53
N ALA A 7 44.81 12.40 2.58
CA ALA A 7 44.50 12.36 1.15
C ALA A 7 43.80 11.05 0.74
N THR A 8 44.20 9.90 1.31
CA THR A 8 43.55 8.62 1.07
C THR A 8 42.16 8.53 1.73
N PHE A 9 41.99 9.20 2.88
CA PHE A 9 40.69 9.30 3.56
C PHE A 9 39.72 10.21 2.79
N LEU A 10 40.21 11.33 2.25
CA LEU A 10 39.43 12.25 1.41
C LEU A 10 39.10 11.62 0.05
N ALA A 11 40.01 10.86 -0.57
CA ALA A 11 39.74 10.16 -1.82
C ALA A 11 38.73 9.01 -1.66
N ARG A 12 38.76 8.30 -0.52
CA ARG A 12 37.72 7.31 -0.18
C ARG A 12 36.40 7.96 0.18
N ALA A 13 36.39 9.07 0.91
CA ALA A 13 35.18 9.83 1.22
C ALA A 13 34.53 10.41 -0.05
N LEU A 14 35.33 10.94 -0.99
CA LEU A 14 34.84 11.41 -2.29
C LEU A 14 34.35 10.28 -3.21
N SER A 15 34.92 9.07 -3.10
CA SER A 15 34.43 7.88 -3.82
C SER A 15 33.17 7.27 -3.20
N LEU A 16 32.91 7.48 -1.90
CA LEU A 16 31.66 7.07 -1.23
C LEU A 16 30.53 8.09 -1.48
N ILE A 17 30.85 9.38 -1.53
CA ILE A 17 29.88 10.45 -1.86
C ILE A 17 29.47 10.41 -3.35
N ALA A 18 30.31 9.88 -4.23
CA ALA A 18 29.98 9.71 -5.65
C ALA A 18 29.17 8.43 -5.98
N ARG A 19 29.04 7.48 -5.05
CA ARG A 19 28.25 6.24 -5.25
C ARG A 19 26.82 6.33 -4.71
N SER A 20 26.53 7.28 -3.82
CA SER A 20 25.17 7.56 -3.32
C SER A 20 24.31 8.40 -4.29
N SER A 21 24.79 8.65 -5.52
CA SER A 21 24.11 9.51 -6.51
C SER A 21 23.96 8.87 -7.90
N LEU A 22 23.96 7.54 -8.01
CA LEU A 22 23.66 6.83 -9.24
C LEU A 22 22.27 6.18 -9.09
N GLY A 23 21.34 6.58 -9.94
CA GLY A 23 19.91 6.33 -9.82
C GLY A 23 19.46 4.90 -10.02
N TRP A 24 18.14 4.74 -9.91
CA TRP A 24 17.46 3.51 -9.54
C TRP A 24 17.41 2.46 -10.66
N PHE A 25 17.42 2.85 -11.93
CA PHE A 25 17.24 1.94 -13.08
C PHE A 25 18.48 1.85 -13.99
N THR A 26 18.76 0.64 -14.48
CA THR A 26 19.83 0.32 -15.45
C THR A 26 19.30 0.17 -16.87
N THR A 27 18.04 -0.25 -17.03
CA THR A 27 17.33 -0.29 -18.31
C THR A 27 15.88 0.11 -18.09
N ILE A 28 15.25 0.66 -19.12
CA ILE A 28 13.83 1.03 -19.12
C ILE A 28 13.21 0.54 -20.41
N ASP A 29 11.95 0.13 -20.35
CA ASP A 29 11.15 -0.20 -21.51
C ASP A 29 9.73 0.35 -21.36
N ALA A 30 9.14 0.81 -22.46
CA ALA A 30 7.82 1.41 -22.49
C ALA A 30 6.87 0.50 -23.26
N GLY A 31 5.98 -0.17 -22.53
CA GLY A 31 4.80 -0.80 -23.11
C GLY A 31 3.79 0.24 -23.56
N TRP A 32 2.67 -0.20 -24.14
CA TRP A 32 1.71 0.73 -24.76
C TRP A 32 0.92 1.52 -23.74
N TRP A 33 0.55 0.87 -22.63
CA TRP A 33 -0.23 1.47 -21.55
C TRP A 33 0.53 1.52 -20.22
N HIS A 34 1.76 1.00 -20.16
CA HIS A 34 2.60 0.95 -18.98
C HIS A 34 4.09 1.02 -19.34
N SER A 35 4.95 1.31 -18.36
CA SER A 35 6.41 1.33 -18.53
C SER A 35 7.05 0.52 -17.42
N CYS A 36 8.20 -0.07 -17.68
CA CYS A 36 8.94 -0.88 -16.74
C CYS A 36 10.41 -0.44 -16.70
N GLY A 37 11.00 -0.42 -15.51
CA GLY A 37 12.41 -0.15 -15.28
C GLY A 37 13.06 -1.31 -14.54
N ARG A 38 14.24 -1.74 -15.00
CA ARG A 38 15.05 -2.76 -14.33
C ARG A 38 16.09 -2.11 -13.46
N ARG A 39 16.12 -2.45 -12.18
CA ARG A 39 17.06 -1.90 -11.21
C ARG A 39 18.45 -2.50 -11.33
N VAL A 40 19.41 -1.92 -10.61
CA VAL A 40 20.79 -2.43 -10.53
C VAL A 40 20.83 -3.86 -9.94
N ASP A 41 19.94 -4.15 -8.99
CA ASP A 41 19.80 -5.47 -8.36
C ASP A 41 19.08 -6.52 -9.23
N GLY A 42 18.65 -6.14 -10.45
CA GLY A 42 17.94 -6.99 -11.39
C GLY A 42 16.43 -7.12 -11.14
N SER A 43 15.87 -6.53 -10.08
CA SER A 43 14.42 -6.44 -9.93
C SER A 43 13.82 -5.48 -10.97
N ILE A 44 12.52 -5.59 -11.22
CA ILE A 44 11.79 -4.76 -12.18
C ILE A 44 10.70 -4.02 -11.41
N ASP A 45 10.55 -2.73 -11.68
CA ASP A 45 9.33 -2.00 -11.35
C ASP A 45 8.60 -1.65 -12.63
N CYS A 46 7.28 -1.84 -12.62
CA CYS A 46 6.41 -1.35 -13.68
C CYS A 46 5.43 -0.31 -13.12
N TRP A 47 5.10 0.69 -13.92
CA TRP A 47 4.14 1.74 -13.61
C TRP A 47 3.31 2.04 -14.85
N GLY A 48 2.00 2.24 -14.71
CA GLY A 48 1.12 2.23 -15.87
C GLY A 48 -0.30 1.75 -15.58
N SER A 49 -1.06 1.57 -16.67
CA SER A 49 -2.26 0.74 -16.66
C SER A 49 -1.94 -0.67 -16.19
N ASP A 50 -2.80 -1.20 -15.31
CA ASP A 50 -2.63 -2.51 -14.68
C ASP A 50 -3.90 -3.38 -14.73
N SER A 51 -4.79 -3.12 -15.70
CA SER A 51 -6.09 -3.80 -15.78
C SER A 51 -6.03 -5.33 -15.92
N TYR A 52 -4.86 -5.89 -16.20
CA TYR A 52 -4.59 -7.32 -16.35
C TYR A 52 -3.42 -7.81 -15.49
N GLY A 53 -2.95 -7.01 -14.51
CA GLY A 53 -1.77 -7.33 -13.70
C GLY A 53 -0.45 -7.20 -14.46
N GLN A 54 -0.39 -6.45 -15.57
CA GLN A 54 0.82 -6.29 -16.38
C GLN A 54 1.93 -5.48 -15.70
N SER A 55 1.62 -4.79 -14.61
CA SER A 55 2.58 -4.14 -13.72
C SER A 55 2.91 -4.98 -12.46
N ASP A 56 2.22 -6.10 -12.24
CA ASP A 56 2.47 -7.04 -11.14
C ASP A 56 3.67 -7.94 -11.44
N VAL A 57 4.88 -7.39 -11.26
CA VAL A 57 6.13 -8.06 -11.57
C VAL A 57 6.33 -9.34 -10.73
N PRO A 58 6.55 -10.51 -11.37
CA PRO A 58 6.93 -11.74 -10.70
C PRO A 58 8.23 -11.59 -9.92
N ARG A 59 8.29 -12.18 -8.72
CA ARG A 59 9.51 -12.14 -7.90
C ARG A 59 10.68 -12.82 -8.63
N GLY A 60 11.79 -12.12 -8.72
CA GLY A 60 13.00 -12.66 -9.34
C GLY A 60 14.00 -11.58 -9.72
N GLN A 61 15.18 -12.03 -10.11
CA GLN A 61 16.19 -11.17 -10.72
C GLN A 61 16.20 -11.40 -12.23
N PHE A 62 16.17 -10.29 -12.95
CA PHE A 62 16.10 -10.20 -14.38
C PHE A 62 17.30 -9.43 -14.92
N LYS A 63 17.77 -9.83 -16.11
CA LYS A 63 18.81 -9.13 -16.86
C LYS A 63 18.24 -8.25 -17.98
N ALA A 64 16.99 -8.47 -18.38
CA ALA A 64 16.28 -7.64 -19.37
C ALA A 64 14.78 -7.66 -19.13
N ILE A 65 14.09 -6.66 -19.70
CA ILE A 65 12.65 -6.48 -19.65
C ILE A 65 12.12 -6.14 -21.04
N ALA A 66 10.89 -6.55 -21.29
CA ALA A 66 10.12 -6.24 -22.49
C ALA A 66 8.67 -5.93 -22.10
N GLY A 67 8.20 -4.72 -22.36
CA GLY A 67 6.83 -4.26 -22.13
C GLY A 67 5.99 -4.36 -23.40
N GLY A 68 4.96 -5.21 -23.39
CA GLY A 68 3.96 -5.28 -24.46
C GLY A 68 2.82 -4.29 -24.26
N ALA A 69 1.71 -4.45 -24.98
CA ALA A 69 0.58 -3.52 -24.80
C ALA A 69 -0.10 -3.71 -23.44
N GLN A 70 -0.40 -4.95 -23.07
CA GLN A 70 -1.13 -5.29 -21.83
C GLN A 70 -0.51 -6.49 -21.12
N HIS A 71 0.74 -6.80 -21.44
CA HIS A 71 1.55 -7.86 -20.82
C HIS A 71 3.00 -7.39 -20.75
N SER A 72 3.78 -8.08 -19.93
CA SER A 72 5.20 -7.81 -19.72
C SER A 72 5.95 -9.13 -19.74
N CYS A 73 7.21 -9.11 -20.16
CA CYS A 73 8.12 -10.25 -20.10
C CYS A 73 9.46 -9.83 -19.49
N GLY A 74 10.00 -10.69 -18.62
CA GLY A 74 11.28 -10.53 -17.98
C GLY A 74 12.22 -11.68 -18.33
N LEU A 75 13.45 -11.35 -18.69
CA LEU A 75 14.51 -12.34 -18.92
C LEU A 75 15.29 -12.57 -17.63
N ARG A 76 15.20 -13.75 -17.04
CA ARG A 76 15.92 -14.13 -15.83
C ARG A 76 17.44 -14.22 -16.07
N LEU A 77 18.21 -14.19 -14.98
CA LEU A 77 19.68 -14.27 -15.05
C LEU A 77 20.17 -15.57 -15.72
N ASP A 78 19.47 -16.67 -15.51
CA ASP A 78 19.77 -17.98 -16.10
C ASP A 78 19.34 -18.13 -17.58
N GLY A 79 18.67 -17.10 -18.12
CA GLY A 79 18.18 -17.05 -19.50
C GLY A 79 16.75 -17.57 -19.68
N THR A 80 16.05 -18.00 -18.62
CA THR A 80 14.62 -18.34 -18.69
C THR A 80 13.76 -17.08 -18.73
N VAL A 81 12.51 -17.20 -19.19
CA VAL A 81 11.60 -16.06 -19.41
C VAL A 81 10.36 -16.21 -18.55
N ASP A 82 9.99 -15.13 -17.87
CA ASP A 82 8.68 -15.01 -17.23
C ASP A 82 7.87 -13.95 -17.95
N CYS A 83 6.67 -14.30 -18.41
CA CYS A 83 5.71 -13.32 -18.92
C CYS A 83 4.47 -13.27 -18.03
N TRP A 84 3.90 -12.07 -17.87
CA TRP A 84 2.75 -11.81 -17.01
C TRP A 84 1.85 -10.71 -17.60
N GLY A 85 0.62 -10.59 -17.11
CA GLY A 85 -0.40 -9.68 -17.63
C GLY A 85 -1.46 -10.40 -18.49
N ARG A 86 -2.05 -9.68 -19.44
CA ARG A 86 -3.11 -10.20 -20.32
C ARG A 86 -2.62 -11.41 -21.11
N ASN A 87 -3.41 -12.49 -21.14
CA ASN A 87 -3.00 -13.76 -21.76
C ASN A 87 -4.05 -14.39 -22.69
N ASP A 88 -5.05 -13.64 -23.17
CA ASP A 88 -6.16 -14.18 -23.97
C ASP A 88 -5.73 -14.90 -25.26
N ALA A 89 -4.55 -14.57 -25.78
CA ALA A 89 -3.98 -15.16 -26.99
C ALA A 89 -2.67 -15.92 -26.72
N GLY A 90 -2.36 -16.21 -25.45
CA GLY A 90 -1.13 -16.89 -25.05
C GLY A 90 0.12 -16.02 -25.04
N GLN A 91 -0.01 -14.69 -25.14
CA GLN A 91 1.11 -13.75 -25.20
C GLN A 91 1.92 -13.63 -23.90
N ALA A 92 1.32 -14.02 -22.77
CA ALA A 92 1.98 -14.13 -21.48
C ALA A 92 2.36 -15.58 -21.11
N ASN A 93 2.21 -16.54 -22.04
CA ASN A 93 2.73 -17.88 -21.81
C ASN A 93 4.26 -17.87 -21.91
N SER A 94 4.93 -18.06 -20.78
CA SER A 94 6.40 -18.18 -20.74
C SER A 94 6.89 -19.29 -21.68
N PRO A 95 7.76 -19.00 -22.66
CA PRO A 95 8.32 -20.01 -23.55
C PRO A 95 9.32 -20.88 -22.81
N THR A 96 9.51 -22.12 -23.27
CA THR A 96 10.54 -23.01 -22.74
C THR A 96 11.88 -22.76 -23.43
N GLY A 97 12.98 -22.91 -22.70
CA GLY A 97 14.33 -22.74 -23.23
C GLY A 97 15.05 -21.51 -22.65
N ARG A 98 16.20 -21.17 -23.26
CA ARG A 98 17.06 -20.07 -22.81
C ARG A 98 17.25 -19.02 -23.88
N PHE A 99 17.17 -17.77 -23.45
CA PHE A 99 17.17 -16.58 -24.29
C PHE A 99 18.25 -15.59 -23.87
N THR A 100 18.66 -14.77 -24.83
CA THR A 100 19.67 -13.71 -24.68
C THR A 100 19.04 -12.33 -24.71
N SER A 101 17.93 -12.15 -25.43
CA SER A 101 17.11 -10.93 -25.45
C SER A 101 15.64 -11.26 -25.69
N LEU A 102 14.77 -10.32 -25.35
CA LEU A 102 13.31 -10.41 -25.53
C LEU A 102 12.79 -9.07 -26.07
N SER A 103 11.66 -9.11 -26.77
CA SER A 103 10.87 -7.94 -27.16
C SER A 103 9.39 -8.33 -27.18
N ALA A 104 8.53 -7.41 -26.76
CA ALA A 104 7.09 -7.64 -26.60
C ALA A 104 6.32 -6.56 -27.35
N GLY A 105 5.31 -6.98 -28.13
CA GLY A 105 4.46 -6.11 -28.93
C GLY A 105 3.02 -6.05 -28.42
N TRP A 106 2.05 -5.80 -29.31
CA TRP A 106 0.64 -5.63 -28.92
C TRP A 106 0.02 -6.88 -28.30
N GLY A 107 0.26 -8.03 -28.93
CA GLY A 107 -0.33 -9.30 -28.53
C GLY A 107 0.57 -10.50 -28.81
N HIS A 108 1.84 -10.27 -29.13
CA HIS A 108 2.84 -11.32 -29.32
C HIS A 108 4.19 -10.85 -28.77
N SER A 109 5.05 -11.82 -28.50
CA SER A 109 6.39 -11.61 -27.95
C SER A 109 7.37 -12.46 -28.74
N CYS A 110 8.61 -11.99 -28.84
CA CYS A 110 9.69 -12.75 -29.44
C CYS A 110 10.94 -12.73 -28.56
N GLY A 111 11.71 -13.80 -28.61
CA GLY A 111 12.99 -13.94 -27.93
C GLY A 111 14.09 -14.47 -28.85
N LEU A 112 15.32 -13.99 -28.61
CA LEU A 112 16.52 -14.51 -29.27
C LEU A 112 17.13 -15.62 -28.43
N ARG A 113 17.17 -16.85 -28.96
CA ARG A 113 17.79 -18.00 -28.29
C ARG A 113 19.30 -17.88 -28.24
N THR A 114 19.93 -18.65 -27.34
CA THR A 114 21.39 -18.70 -27.20
C THR A 114 22.12 -19.27 -28.44
N ASP A 115 21.40 -19.95 -29.35
CA ASP A 115 21.92 -20.49 -30.61
C ASP A 115 21.71 -19.56 -31.81
N GLY A 116 21.26 -18.32 -31.58
CA GLY A 116 21.04 -17.29 -32.60
C GLY A 116 19.72 -17.41 -33.38
N THR A 117 18.85 -18.36 -33.04
CA THR A 117 17.51 -18.48 -33.64
C THR A 117 16.46 -17.67 -32.87
N LEU A 118 15.34 -17.34 -33.52
CA LEU A 118 14.23 -16.61 -32.89
C LEU A 118 13.09 -17.56 -32.50
N ASP A 119 12.44 -17.26 -31.36
CA ASP A 119 11.17 -17.86 -30.96
C ASP A 119 10.14 -16.75 -30.79
N CYS A 120 8.95 -16.90 -31.36
CA CYS A 120 7.86 -15.95 -31.18
C CYS A 120 6.57 -16.67 -30.76
N TRP A 121 5.79 -16.07 -29.88
CA TRP A 121 4.56 -16.64 -29.34
C TRP A 121 3.49 -15.56 -29.10
N GLY A 122 2.22 -15.97 -28.97
CA GLY A 122 1.07 -15.08 -28.85
C GLY A 122 0.27 -14.99 -30.16
N VAL A 123 -0.34 -13.83 -30.43
CA VAL A 123 -1.23 -13.64 -31.58
C VAL A 123 -0.47 -13.75 -32.91
N ASN A 124 -0.80 -14.76 -33.72
CA ASN A 124 -0.15 -15.00 -35.01
C ASN A 124 -1.00 -14.63 -36.24
N TRP A 125 -1.62 -13.45 -36.26
CA TRP A 125 -2.29 -12.97 -37.48
C TRP A 125 -1.25 -12.53 -38.51
N ASN A 126 -1.44 -12.92 -39.78
CA ASN A 126 -0.51 -12.62 -40.89
C ASN A 126 0.93 -13.16 -40.70
N GLY A 127 1.12 -14.18 -39.86
CA GLY A 127 2.43 -14.79 -39.63
C GLY A 127 3.38 -13.96 -38.77
N ARG A 128 2.90 -12.96 -38.01
CA ARG A 128 3.76 -12.07 -37.20
C ARG A 128 4.52 -12.77 -36.06
N ALA A 129 4.09 -13.96 -35.66
CA ALA A 129 4.78 -14.84 -34.72
C ALA A 129 5.48 -16.03 -35.40
N ASP A 130 5.64 -16.00 -36.73
CA ASP A 130 6.38 -17.00 -37.52
C ASP A 130 7.72 -16.42 -38.01
N PRO A 131 8.78 -16.38 -37.18
CA PRO A 131 10.06 -15.81 -37.58
C PRO A 131 10.69 -16.63 -38.73
N PRO A 132 11.36 -15.98 -39.70
CA PRO A 132 12.05 -16.68 -40.77
C PRO A 132 13.28 -17.44 -40.26
N ASP A 133 13.61 -18.54 -40.92
CA ASP A 133 14.82 -19.29 -40.64
C ASP A 133 16.07 -18.43 -40.83
N GLY A 134 16.99 -18.49 -39.87
CA GLY A 134 18.24 -17.74 -39.94
C GLY A 134 18.89 -17.52 -38.58
N GLN A 135 19.98 -16.78 -38.62
CA GLN A 135 20.78 -16.39 -37.47
C GLN A 135 20.65 -14.89 -37.24
N PHE A 136 20.29 -14.52 -36.02
CA PHE A 136 19.96 -13.16 -35.62
C PHE A 136 20.78 -12.72 -34.41
N SER A 137 20.99 -11.41 -34.29
CA SER A 137 21.68 -10.76 -33.19
C SER A 137 20.78 -9.83 -32.37
N ALA A 138 19.61 -9.47 -32.90
CA ALA A 138 18.57 -8.73 -32.18
C ALA A 138 17.19 -9.01 -32.78
N VAL A 139 16.14 -8.78 -32.00
CA VAL A 139 14.74 -8.87 -32.41
C VAL A 139 13.95 -7.71 -31.82
N ALA A 140 13.02 -7.16 -32.61
CA ALA A 140 12.11 -6.11 -32.21
C ALA A 140 10.69 -6.44 -32.71
N VAL A 141 9.70 -6.17 -31.87
CA VAL A 141 8.32 -6.64 -32.03
C VAL A 141 7.35 -5.47 -31.91
N GLY A 142 6.54 -5.25 -32.95
CA GLY A 142 5.51 -4.21 -32.98
C GLY A 142 4.09 -4.75 -32.83
N ASP A 143 3.11 -4.02 -33.38
CA ASP A 143 1.71 -4.47 -33.44
C ASP A 143 1.50 -5.52 -34.53
N GLU A 144 1.70 -5.11 -35.79
CA GLU A 144 1.31 -5.91 -36.94
C GLU A 144 2.46 -6.71 -37.56
N HIS A 145 3.71 -6.37 -37.24
CA HIS A 145 4.93 -6.99 -37.78
C HIS A 145 6.08 -7.03 -36.76
N SER A 146 7.08 -7.85 -37.09
CA SER A 146 8.29 -8.07 -36.30
C SER A 146 9.52 -7.97 -37.19
N CYS A 147 10.66 -7.56 -36.65
CA CYS A 147 11.92 -7.49 -37.39
C CYS A 147 13.08 -8.09 -36.58
N GLY A 148 14.02 -8.72 -37.29
CA GLY A 148 15.24 -9.28 -36.74
C GLY A 148 16.46 -8.70 -37.45
N LEU A 149 17.50 -8.37 -36.68
CA LEU A 149 18.79 -7.96 -37.19
C LEU A 149 19.70 -9.20 -37.31
N ARG A 150 20.31 -9.39 -38.48
CA ARG A 150 21.29 -10.47 -38.72
C ARG A 150 22.70 -10.02 -38.35
N ALA A 151 23.59 -11.00 -38.13
CA ALA A 151 25.00 -10.75 -37.83
C ALA A 151 25.76 -10.01 -38.94
N ASP A 152 25.27 -10.04 -40.19
CA ASP A 152 25.81 -9.29 -41.33
C ASP A 152 25.27 -7.84 -41.41
N GLY A 153 24.48 -7.40 -40.43
CA GLY A 153 23.89 -6.06 -40.39
C GLY A 153 22.62 -5.90 -41.23
N SER A 154 22.15 -6.94 -41.94
CA SER A 154 20.90 -6.89 -42.68
C SER A 154 19.67 -7.09 -41.76
N ILE A 155 18.57 -6.42 -42.07
CA ILE A 155 17.29 -6.56 -41.34
C ILE A 155 16.33 -7.43 -42.14
N ALA A 156 15.69 -8.38 -41.48
CA ALA A 156 14.54 -9.12 -42.01
C ALA A 156 13.30 -8.83 -41.18
N CYS A 157 12.22 -8.43 -41.84
CA CYS A 157 10.92 -8.24 -41.19
C CYS A 157 9.92 -9.26 -41.72
N TRP A 158 8.95 -9.64 -40.90
CA TRP A 158 7.84 -10.55 -41.24
C TRP A 158 6.54 -10.09 -40.55
N GLY A 159 5.37 -10.50 -41.04
CA GLY A 159 4.06 -10.06 -40.56
C GLY A 159 3.26 -9.25 -41.60
N ARG A 160 2.30 -8.44 -41.15
CA ARG A 160 1.44 -7.64 -42.06
C ARG A 160 2.18 -6.40 -42.58
N SER A 161 1.96 -6.06 -43.86
CA SER A 161 2.29 -4.77 -44.47
C SER A 161 3.79 -4.38 -44.50
N HIS A 162 4.60 -5.10 -45.28
CA HIS A 162 5.94 -4.66 -45.73
C HIS A 162 5.90 -3.49 -46.74
N GLU A 163 5.03 -2.49 -46.55
CA GLU A 163 4.79 -1.45 -47.56
C GLU A 163 5.96 -0.47 -47.75
N GLY A 164 6.98 -0.53 -46.90
CA GLY A 164 8.29 0.08 -47.13
C GLY A 164 9.35 -1.00 -47.28
N HIS A 165 10.06 -1.03 -48.41
CA HIS A 165 11.24 -1.88 -48.55
C HIS A 165 12.23 -1.52 -47.44
N VAL A 166 12.68 -2.52 -46.67
CA VAL A 166 13.78 -2.35 -45.72
C VAL A 166 14.92 -1.63 -46.46
N PRO A 167 15.36 -0.45 -46.00
CA PRO A 167 16.39 0.30 -46.72
C PRO A 167 17.67 -0.54 -46.84
N ALA A 168 18.27 -0.57 -48.03
CA ALA A 168 19.55 -1.25 -48.21
C ALA A 168 20.63 -0.59 -47.33
N GLY A 169 21.43 -1.41 -46.65
CA GLY A 169 22.50 -0.95 -45.77
C GLY A 169 22.74 -1.91 -44.61
N GLU A 170 23.79 -1.64 -43.86
CA GLU A 170 24.15 -2.36 -42.64
C GLU A 170 23.68 -1.56 -41.42
N PHE A 171 23.05 -2.25 -40.47
CA PHE A 171 22.44 -1.69 -39.28
C PHE A 171 23.07 -2.27 -38.00
N THR A 172 23.09 -1.46 -36.95
CA THR A 172 23.55 -1.85 -35.60
C THR A 172 22.41 -1.99 -34.60
N ALA A 173 21.24 -1.42 -34.89
CA ALA A 173 20.05 -1.51 -34.08
C ALA A 173 18.80 -1.41 -34.95
N VAL A 174 17.71 -2.04 -34.51
CA VAL A 174 16.38 -1.96 -35.12
C VAL A 174 15.33 -1.88 -34.00
N ASP A 175 14.29 -1.08 -34.21
CA ASP A 175 13.10 -1.06 -33.36
C ASP A 175 11.82 -0.93 -34.21
N VAL A 176 10.71 -1.43 -33.68
CA VAL A 176 9.46 -1.64 -34.42
C VAL A 176 8.26 -1.14 -33.63
N GLY A 177 7.52 -0.19 -34.19
CA GLY A 177 6.28 0.33 -33.62
C GLY A 177 5.04 -0.30 -34.27
N ARG A 178 3.91 0.42 -34.23
CA ARG A 178 2.64 -0.11 -34.76
C ARG A 178 2.63 -0.31 -36.28
N THR A 179 3.09 0.71 -37.00
CA THR A 179 2.92 0.82 -38.47
C THR A 179 4.19 1.23 -39.22
N HIS A 180 5.28 1.48 -38.50
CA HIS A 180 6.59 1.83 -39.05
C HIS A 180 7.72 1.23 -38.20
N SER A 181 8.92 1.24 -38.77
CA SER A 181 10.14 0.73 -38.15
C SER A 181 11.27 1.72 -38.35
N CYS A 182 12.22 1.70 -37.43
CA CYS A 182 13.44 2.49 -37.53
C CYS A 182 14.66 1.64 -37.19
N GLY A 183 15.81 1.97 -37.76
CA GLY A 183 17.09 1.36 -37.43
C GLY A 183 18.23 2.38 -37.46
N VAL A 184 19.30 2.08 -36.72
CA VAL A 184 20.55 2.85 -36.74
C VAL A 184 21.52 2.16 -37.68
N ARG A 185 22.04 2.89 -38.67
CA ARG A 185 23.09 2.40 -39.58
C ARG A 185 24.45 2.36 -38.88
N VAL A 186 25.38 1.59 -39.43
CA VAL A 186 26.78 1.55 -38.97
C VAL A 186 27.45 2.93 -38.95
N ASP A 187 27.02 3.86 -39.82
CA ASP A 187 27.49 5.26 -39.84
C ASP A 187 26.84 6.17 -38.77
N GLY A 188 25.95 5.61 -37.94
CA GLY A 188 25.21 6.30 -36.88
C GLY A 188 23.95 7.02 -37.35
N THR A 189 23.61 7.03 -38.64
CA THR A 189 22.37 7.69 -39.12
C THR A 189 21.15 6.81 -38.90
N ALA A 190 20.00 7.43 -38.57
CA ALA A 190 18.73 6.71 -38.47
C ALA A 190 18.09 6.52 -39.85
N ALA A 191 17.50 5.34 -40.10
CA ALA A 191 16.64 5.06 -41.24
C ALA A 191 15.28 4.61 -40.71
N CYS A 192 14.19 5.20 -41.20
CA CYS A 192 12.84 4.76 -40.86
C CYS A 192 12.05 4.44 -42.13
N TRP A 193 11.19 3.43 -42.07
CA TRP A 193 10.36 2.98 -43.19
C TRP A 193 9.00 2.49 -42.70
N GLY A 194 7.99 2.51 -43.58
CA GLY A 194 6.60 2.19 -43.25
C GLY A 194 5.67 3.39 -43.41
N ALA A 195 4.59 3.44 -42.63
CA ALA A 195 3.60 4.53 -42.70
C ALA A 195 4.23 5.89 -42.28
N ASN A 196 3.91 6.97 -43.01
CA ASN A 196 4.51 8.29 -42.80
C ASN A 196 3.49 9.46 -42.79
N TRP A 197 2.30 9.24 -42.25
CA TRP A 197 1.23 10.26 -42.25
C TRP A 197 1.52 11.50 -41.38
N ALA A 198 2.44 11.40 -40.42
CA ALA A 198 2.77 12.43 -39.43
C ALA A 198 4.25 12.82 -39.48
N GLY A 199 4.99 12.33 -40.49
CA GLY A 199 6.42 12.54 -40.60
C GLY A 199 7.26 11.57 -39.74
N GLN A 200 6.66 10.50 -39.21
CA GLN A 200 7.34 9.55 -38.32
C GLN A 200 8.47 8.75 -38.98
N THR A 201 8.54 8.71 -40.32
CA THR A 201 9.67 8.12 -41.04
C THR A 201 10.70 9.15 -41.52
N ASN A 202 10.63 10.40 -41.03
CA ASN A 202 11.53 11.49 -41.41
C ASN A 202 12.50 11.82 -40.25
N PRO A 203 13.49 10.96 -39.95
CA PRO A 203 14.41 11.21 -38.85
C PRO A 203 15.20 12.51 -39.06
N PRO A 204 15.43 13.31 -38.00
CA PRO A 204 16.22 14.51 -38.10
C PRO A 204 17.70 14.17 -38.35
N GLN A 205 18.44 15.11 -38.94
CA GLN A 205 19.87 14.94 -39.17
C GLN A 205 20.64 14.77 -37.84
N GLY A 206 21.62 13.87 -37.83
CA GLY A 206 22.48 13.61 -36.70
C GLY A 206 22.89 12.15 -36.59
N SER A 207 23.79 11.88 -35.65
CA SER A 207 24.23 10.52 -35.31
C SER A 207 23.54 10.05 -34.03
N PHE A 208 22.93 8.87 -34.10
CA PHE A 208 22.17 8.22 -33.04
C PHE A 208 22.91 7.00 -32.53
N SER A 209 22.86 6.76 -31.22
CA SER A 209 23.32 5.53 -30.59
C SER A 209 22.18 4.53 -30.38
N ALA A 210 20.94 5.01 -30.32
CA ALA A 210 19.74 4.18 -30.19
C ALA A 210 18.54 4.91 -30.80
N VAL A 211 17.54 4.13 -31.27
CA VAL A 211 16.24 4.62 -31.73
C VAL A 211 15.13 3.77 -31.10
N THR A 212 13.97 4.38 -30.90
CA THR A 212 12.76 3.73 -30.43
C THR A 212 11.53 4.24 -31.20
N VAL A 213 10.50 3.41 -31.31
CA VAL A 213 9.36 3.62 -32.22
C VAL A 213 8.02 3.42 -31.49
N GLY A 214 7.20 4.46 -31.45
CA GLY A 214 5.84 4.43 -30.89
C GLY A 214 4.74 4.20 -31.94
N LEU A 215 3.51 4.67 -31.68
CA LEU A 215 2.36 4.53 -32.59
C LEU A 215 2.56 5.27 -33.91
N ALA A 216 2.86 6.56 -33.79
CA ALA A 216 2.95 7.52 -34.89
C ALA A 216 4.09 8.53 -34.66
N HIS A 217 4.98 8.26 -33.71
CA HIS A 217 6.19 9.04 -33.44
C HIS A 217 7.38 8.10 -33.23
N SER A 218 8.57 8.68 -33.27
CA SER A 218 9.84 8.00 -33.05
C SER A 218 10.77 8.89 -32.26
N CYS A 219 11.62 8.27 -31.45
CA CYS A 219 12.62 8.96 -30.66
C CYS A 219 13.99 8.30 -30.83
N GLY A 220 15.06 9.03 -30.54
CA GLY A 220 16.40 8.47 -30.55
C GLY A 220 17.36 9.25 -29.65
N VAL A 221 18.28 8.52 -29.03
CA VAL A 221 19.40 9.11 -28.28
C VAL A 221 20.52 9.40 -29.26
N ARG A 222 20.96 10.66 -29.33
CA ARG A 222 22.13 11.06 -30.10
C ARG A 222 23.42 10.59 -29.41
N VAL A 223 24.49 10.47 -30.17
CA VAL A 223 25.83 10.13 -29.63
C VAL A 223 26.33 11.11 -28.56
N ASP A 224 25.78 12.32 -28.52
CA ASP A 224 26.09 13.33 -27.51
C ASP A 224 25.21 13.22 -26.24
N GLY A 225 24.27 12.27 -26.19
CA GLY A 225 23.34 12.02 -25.09
C GLY A 225 22.05 12.85 -25.13
N THR A 226 21.81 13.71 -26.13
CA THR A 226 20.52 14.41 -26.27
C THR A 226 19.48 13.53 -26.96
N ILE A 227 18.19 13.79 -26.72
CA ILE A 227 17.11 13.07 -27.41
C ILE A 227 16.58 13.89 -28.58
N ALA A 228 16.26 13.22 -29.68
CA ALA A 228 15.42 13.77 -30.75
C ALA A 228 14.17 12.92 -30.87
N CYS A 229 13.00 13.54 -30.89
CA CYS A 229 11.77 12.87 -31.28
C CYS A 229 11.14 13.56 -32.48
N TRP A 230 10.45 12.78 -33.33
CA TRP A 230 9.82 13.24 -34.56
C TRP A 230 8.57 12.41 -34.87
N GLY A 231 7.67 12.93 -35.70
CA GLY A 231 6.38 12.32 -36.01
C GLY A 231 5.22 13.07 -35.36
N ASP A 232 4.16 12.34 -35.00
CA ASP A 232 2.99 12.91 -34.32
C ASP A 232 3.37 13.51 -32.96
N ASN A 233 2.76 14.66 -32.67
CA ASN A 233 3.01 15.42 -31.44
C ASN A 233 1.74 16.05 -30.88
N GLY A 234 0.55 15.54 -31.25
CA GLY A 234 -0.72 16.08 -30.78
C GLY A 234 -0.90 16.05 -29.25
N LEU A 235 -0.17 15.18 -28.56
CA LEU A 235 -0.21 14.97 -27.11
C LEU A 235 1.16 15.28 -26.45
N GLY A 236 2.06 15.95 -27.17
CA GLY A 236 3.38 16.31 -26.68
C GLY A 236 4.39 15.16 -26.64
N GLN A 237 4.07 13.99 -27.19
CA GLN A 237 4.90 12.78 -27.15
C GLN A 237 6.23 12.90 -27.91
N ALA A 238 6.37 13.90 -28.79
CA ALA A 238 7.63 14.23 -29.46
C ALA A 238 8.39 15.40 -28.80
N ASN A 239 7.90 15.96 -27.69
CA ASN A 239 8.55 17.05 -26.97
C ASN A 239 9.54 16.52 -25.92
N ALA A 240 10.65 15.94 -26.39
CA ALA A 240 11.69 15.41 -25.51
C ALA A 240 12.24 16.50 -24.56
N PRO A 241 12.26 16.26 -23.23
CA PRO A 241 12.82 17.21 -22.28
C PRO A 241 14.32 17.47 -22.53
N PRO A 242 14.81 18.70 -22.29
CA PRO A 242 16.22 19.00 -22.42
C PRO A 242 17.03 18.24 -21.35
N GLY A 243 18.10 17.56 -21.77
CA GLY A 243 18.93 16.78 -20.84
C GLY A 243 19.93 15.87 -21.53
N LYS A 244 20.64 15.09 -20.71
CA LYS A 244 21.56 14.03 -21.16
C LYS A 244 21.05 12.67 -20.69
N TYR A 245 20.88 11.77 -21.65
CA TYR A 245 20.21 10.49 -21.51
C TYR A 245 21.08 9.37 -22.09
N VAL A 246 20.88 8.18 -21.53
CA VAL A 246 21.58 6.95 -21.94
C VAL A 246 20.64 5.95 -22.61
N ALA A 247 19.32 6.09 -22.39
CA ALA A 247 18.30 5.27 -23.03
C ALA A 247 17.01 6.08 -23.23
N VAL A 248 16.20 5.66 -24.20
CA VAL A 248 14.86 6.18 -24.48
C VAL A 248 13.97 5.04 -24.95
N ALA A 249 12.72 5.03 -24.52
CA ALA A 249 11.68 4.09 -24.91
C ALA A 249 10.40 4.85 -25.27
N ALA A 250 9.72 4.47 -26.35
CA ALA A 250 8.46 5.06 -26.78
C ALA A 250 7.31 4.08 -26.58
N GLY A 251 6.26 4.51 -25.89
CA GLY A 251 4.97 3.80 -25.83
C GLY A 251 4.05 4.19 -27.00
N GLU A 252 2.74 3.92 -26.87
CA GLU A 252 1.78 4.21 -27.95
C GLU A 252 1.70 5.73 -28.19
N ILE A 253 1.48 6.51 -27.14
CA ILE A 253 1.28 7.97 -27.20
C ILE A 253 2.09 8.73 -26.13
N HIS A 254 3.09 8.07 -25.52
CA HIS A 254 4.01 8.65 -24.55
C HIS A 254 5.45 8.16 -24.79
N SER A 255 6.42 8.73 -24.08
CA SER A 255 7.84 8.36 -24.17
C SER A 255 8.53 8.56 -22.84
N CYS A 256 9.53 7.72 -22.58
CA CYS A 256 10.31 7.74 -21.36
C CYS A 256 11.80 7.68 -21.69
N ALA A 257 12.63 8.34 -20.90
CA ALA A 257 14.07 8.35 -21.04
C ALA A 257 14.79 8.13 -19.72
N LEU A 258 15.95 7.49 -19.79
CA LEU A 258 16.83 7.26 -18.65
C LEU A 258 17.97 8.26 -18.70
N THR A 259 18.09 9.09 -17.67
CA THR A 259 19.21 10.05 -17.55
C THR A 259 20.53 9.32 -17.28
N VAL A 260 21.67 9.99 -17.50
CA VAL A 260 22.99 9.49 -17.08
C VAL A 260 23.07 9.17 -15.58
N ALA A 261 22.20 9.79 -14.78
CA ALA A 261 22.08 9.57 -13.37
C ALA A 261 21.09 8.46 -13.01
N GLY A 262 20.59 7.65 -13.95
CA GLY A 262 19.71 6.51 -13.65
C GLY A 262 18.28 6.87 -13.24
N VAL A 263 17.85 8.11 -13.51
CA VAL A 263 16.49 8.60 -13.26
C VAL A 263 15.64 8.49 -14.53
N ALA A 264 14.44 7.92 -14.41
CA ALA A 264 13.46 7.84 -15.48
C ALA A 264 12.65 9.16 -15.60
N VAL A 265 12.50 9.67 -16.81
CA VAL A 265 11.75 10.89 -17.14
C VAL A 265 10.79 10.57 -18.29
N CYS A 266 9.48 10.73 -18.08
CA CYS A 266 8.46 10.43 -19.09
C CYS A 266 7.68 11.69 -19.53
N TRP A 267 7.20 11.71 -20.77
CA TRP A 267 6.43 12.80 -21.39
C TRP A 267 5.45 12.26 -22.47
N GLY A 268 4.42 13.03 -22.85
CA GLY A 268 3.37 12.63 -23.81
C GLY A 268 1.97 12.64 -23.20
N ASP A 269 1.06 11.77 -23.67
CA ASP A 269 -0.30 11.63 -23.11
C ASP A 269 -0.26 11.32 -21.61
N ASP A 270 -0.95 12.13 -20.80
CA ASP A 270 -0.91 12.12 -19.35
C ASP A 270 -2.24 11.70 -18.71
N SER A 271 -3.12 11.06 -19.48
CA SER A 271 -4.48 10.70 -19.06
C SER A 271 -4.56 9.67 -17.92
N ILE A 272 -3.44 9.09 -17.46
CA ILE A 272 -3.44 8.03 -16.44
C ILE A 272 -2.40 8.10 -15.29
N HIS A 273 -1.46 9.07 -15.18
CA HIS A 273 -0.53 9.08 -14.02
C HIS A 273 -0.07 10.47 -13.53
N HIS A 274 -0.46 10.84 -12.30
CA HIS A 274 0.17 11.92 -11.52
C HIS A 274 1.45 11.39 -10.84
N ALA A 275 2.60 11.95 -11.22
CA ALA A 275 3.89 11.63 -10.63
C ALA A 275 4.00 12.16 -9.18
N GLY A 276 4.51 11.33 -8.26
CA GLY A 276 4.84 11.75 -6.89
C GLY A 276 5.76 12.97 -6.85
N ALA A 277 5.70 13.71 -5.74
CA ALA A 277 6.50 14.92 -5.51
C ALA A 277 7.99 14.71 -5.89
N PRO A 278 8.65 15.66 -6.58
CA PRO A 278 10.07 15.56 -6.86
C PRO A 278 10.86 15.43 -5.55
N ALA A 279 11.93 14.64 -5.53
CA ALA A 279 12.80 14.53 -4.36
C ALA A 279 13.31 15.92 -3.93
N GLY A 280 13.12 16.28 -2.66
CA GLY A 280 13.47 17.58 -2.11
C GLY A 280 12.95 17.77 -0.67
N GLN A 281 13.47 18.79 0.03
CA GLN A 281 12.94 19.23 1.33
C GLN A 281 12.01 20.42 1.14
N TYR A 282 10.81 20.33 1.69
CA TYR A 282 9.76 21.33 1.54
C TYR A 282 9.37 21.96 2.88
N THR A 283 9.06 23.25 2.86
CA THR A 283 8.53 24.01 4.02
C THR A 283 7.02 24.14 3.99
N SER A 284 6.41 24.07 2.80
CA SER A 284 4.96 24.06 2.61
C SER A 284 4.61 23.39 1.27
N ILE A 285 3.39 22.88 1.15
CA ILE A 285 2.88 22.24 -0.07
C ILE A 285 1.46 22.72 -0.37
N ASP A 286 1.10 22.73 -1.65
CA ASP A 286 -0.28 22.88 -2.05
C ASP A 286 -0.62 22.07 -3.31
N ALA A 287 -1.83 21.51 -3.34
CA ALA A 287 -2.27 20.55 -4.34
C ALA A 287 -3.45 21.13 -5.15
N GLY A 288 -3.40 20.94 -6.47
CA GLY A 288 -4.48 21.21 -7.40
C GLY A 288 -4.89 19.95 -8.16
N ARG A 289 -6.07 19.89 -8.78
CA ARG A 289 -6.60 18.68 -9.43
C ARG A 289 -5.65 17.94 -10.36
N LEU A 290 -4.78 18.66 -11.08
CA LEU A 290 -3.83 18.05 -12.02
C LEU A 290 -2.37 18.07 -11.56
N HIS A 291 -2.01 18.85 -10.53
CA HIS A 291 -0.62 19.06 -10.14
C HIS A 291 -0.43 19.39 -8.66
N LEU A 292 0.74 19.07 -8.13
CA LEU A 292 1.20 19.40 -6.78
C LEU A 292 2.36 20.39 -6.87
N CYS A 293 2.35 21.44 -6.05
CA CYS A 293 3.47 22.35 -5.89
C CYS A 293 4.00 22.33 -4.45
N GLY A 294 5.31 22.43 -4.30
CA GLY A 294 5.98 22.52 -3.00
C GLY A 294 6.97 23.68 -2.96
N LEU A 295 6.98 24.41 -1.84
CA LEU A 295 7.98 25.42 -1.52
C LEU A 295 9.16 24.79 -0.81
N ARG A 296 10.35 24.99 -1.34
CA ARG A 296 11.60 24.46 -0.81
C ARG A 296 12.17 25.40 0.25
N VAL A 297 13.05 24.85 1.08
CA VAL A 297 13.78 25.59 2.13
C VAL A 297 14.60 26.77 1.57
N ASP A 298 14.99 26.72 0.29
CA ASP A 298 15.74 27.78 -0.40
C ASP A 298 14.86 28.87 -1.05
N GLY A 299 13.53 28.81 -0.86
CA GLY A 299 12.58 29.76 -1.43
C GLY A 299 12.18 29.47 -2.89
N SER A 300 12.67 28.38 -3.50
CA SER A 300 12.23 27.97 -4.83
C SER A 300 10.96 27.10 -4.80
N LEU A 301 10.13 27.18 -5.83
CA LEU A 301 8.96 26.32 -6.00
C LEU A 301 9.28 25.17 -6.95
N ALA A 302 8.80 23.97 -6.62
CA ALA A 302 8.83 22.82 -7.51
C ALA A 302 7.42 22.26 -7.66
N CYS A 303 6.96 22.11 -8.90
CA CYS A 303 5.65 21.54 -9.21
C CYS A 303 5.77 20.26 -10.04
N THR A 304 4.84 19.31 -9.84
CA THR A 304 4.76 18.04 -10.55
C THR A 304 3.31 17.72 -10.93
N GLY A 305 3.08 16.97 -12.01
CA GLY A 305 1.74 16.58 -12.47
C GLY A 305 1.47 16.93 -13.94
N GLY A 306 0.22 17.20 -14.29
CA GLY A 306 -0.20 17.62 -15.62
C GLY A 306 0.23 19.06 -15.91
N ASN A 307 0.65 19.34 -17.15
CA ASN A 307 1.15 20.66 -17.57
C ASN A 307 0.47 21.21 -18.82
N ALA A 308 -0.75 20.76 -19.13
CA ALA A 308 -1.46 21.10 -20.37
C ALA A 308 -1.65 22.62 -20.60
N TRP A 309 -1.56 23.43 -19.55
CA TRP A 309 -1.73 24.89 -19.55
C TRP A 309 -0.48 25.65 -19.08
N GLY A 310 0.65 24.97 -18.89
CA GLY A 310 1.87 25.58 -18.36
C GLY A 310 1.86 25.81 -16.85
N GLN A 311 0.96 25.17 -16.10
CA GLN A 311 0.78 25.30 -14.65
C GLN A 311 1.97 24.79 -13.80
N LEU A 312 2.89 24.02 -14.40
CA LEU A 312 4.17 23.64 -13.77
C LEU A 312 5.33 24.60 -14.10
N ASN A 313 5.13 25.56 -15.01
CA ASN A 313 6.17 26.47 -15.47
C ASN A 313 6.40 27.60 -14.45
N VAL A 314 7.01 27.25 -13.32
CA VAL A 314 7.32 28.18 -12.24
C VAL A 314 8.15 29.37 -12.77
N PRO A 315 7.69 30.62 -12.60
CA PRO A 315 8.47 31.81 -12.92
C PRO A 315 9.69 31.96 -12.01
N ASP A 316 10.75 32.59 -12.51
CA ASP A 316 11.92 32.91 -11.69
C ASP A 316 11.54 33.85 -10.53
N GLY A 317 11.88 33.46 -9.30
CA GLY A 317 11.60 34.26 -8.11
C GLY A 317 11.95 33.53 -6.81
N GLU A 318 12.11 34.30 -5.73
CA GLU A 318 12.19 33.77 -4.36
C GLU A 318 10.79 33.87 -3.75
N PHE A 319 10.18 32.72 -3.48
CA PHE A 319 8.81 32.59 -3.01
C PHE A 319 8.75 32.31 -1.51
N THR A 320 7.69 32.77 -0.88
CA THR A 320 7.40 32.56 0.55
C THR A 320 6.08 31.81 0.78
N ALA A 321 5.25 31.66 -0.26
CA ALA A 321 4.04 30.85 -0.24
C ALA A 321 3.66 30.39 -1.65
N VAL A 322 2.85 29.32 -1.72
CA VAL A 322 2.32 28.76 -2.96
C VAL A 322 0.84 28.42 -2.77
N ALA A 323 0.06 28.61 -3.82
CA ALA A 323 -1.32 28.17 -3.93
C ALA A 323 -1.52 27.49 -5.30
N ALA A 324 -2.04 26.27 -5.31
CA ALA A 324 -2.30 25.47 -6.50
C ALA A 324 -3.81 25.33 -6.72
N SER A 325 -4.23 25.31 -7.99
CA SER A 325 -5.62 25.11 -8.42
C SER A 325 -5.67 24.00 -9.49
N ASP A 326 -6.85 23.60 -9.95
CA ASP A 326 -7.05 22.62 -11.02
C ASP A 326 -6.23 22.85 -12.29
N TRP A 327 -5.95 24.11 -12.63
CA TRP A 327 -5.45 24.48 -13.96
C TRP A 327 -4.36 25.57 -13.96
N PHE A 328 -4.10 26.21 -12.82
CA PHE A 328 -3.11 27.28 -12.68
C PHE A 328 -2.54 27.28 -11.25
N SER A 329 -1.48 28.05 -11.05
CA SER A 329 -0.77 28.17 -9.77
C SER A 329 -0.49 29.64 -9.48
N CYS A 330 -0.38 29.98 -8.20
CA CYS A 330 0.04 31.29 -7.72
C CYS A 330 1.13 31.14 -6.67
N GLY A 331 2.08 32.06 -6.66
CA GLY A 331 3.13 32.15 -5.65
C GLY A 331 3.23 33.57 -5.10
N LEU A 332 3.51 33.68 -3.80
CA LEU A 332 3.85 34.95 -3.16
C LEU A 332 5.37 35.10 -3.16
N LEU A 333 5.89 36.20 -3.68
CA LEU A 333 7.31 36.52 -3.69
C LEU A 333 7.74 37.15 -2.36
N ALA A 334 9.01 36.99 -2.01
CA ALA A 334 9.62 37.58 -0.81
C ALA A 334 9.55 39.11 -0.76
N ASP A 335 9.34 39.78 -1.90
CA ASP A 335 9.14 41.23 -2.00
C ASP A 335 7.68 41.68 -1.77
N GLY A 336 6.79 40.74 -1.43
CA GLY A 336 5.37 40.98 -1.16
C GLY A 336 4.49 41.07 -2.41
N THR A 337 5.03 40.87 -3.62
CA THR A 337 4.20 40.76 -4.83
C THR A 337 3.76 39.31 -5.08
N ALA A 338 2.67 39.11 -5.84
CA ALA A 338 2.20 37.78 -6.22
C ALA A 338 2.42 37.54 -7.71
N SER A 339 2.66 36.28 -8.08
CA SER A 339 2.81 35.84 -9.48
C SER A 339 1.97 34.59 -9.69
N CYS A 340 1.12 34.59 -10.72
CA CYS A 340 0.28 33.45 -11.08
C CYS A 340 0.57 33.02 -12.53
N TRP A 341 0.52 31.71 -12.79
CA TRP A 341 0.83 31.13 -14.09
C TRP A 341 -0.02 29.87 -14.36
N GLY A 342 -0.26 29.55 -15.63
CA GLY A 342 -1.11 28.45 -16.05
C GLY A 342 -2.29 28.93 -16.90
N ARG A 343 -3.45 28.29 -16.76
CA ARG A 343 -4.68 28.66 -17.48
C ARG A 343 -5.18 30.05 -17.05
N ASP A 344 -5.50 30.90 -18.05
CA ASP A 344 -5.97 32.28 -17.84
C ASP A 344 -7.25 32.58 -18.67
N SER A 345 -8.26 31.74 -18.57
CA SER A 345 -9.47 31.88 -19.41
C SER A 345 -10.43 32.97 -18.91
N HIS A 346 -10.31 33.36 -17.64
CA HIS A 346 -11.15 34.35 -16.96
C HIS A 346 -10.33 35.46 -16.27
N GLY A 347 -9.02 35.53 -16.54
CA GLY A 347 -8.11 36.50 -15.93
C GLY A 347 -7.57 36.08 -14.55
N GLU A 348 -7.58 34.79 -14.25
CA GLU A 348 -7.16 34.20 -12.97
C GLU A 348 -5.66 34.40 -12.68
N THR A 349 -4.86 34.58 -13.73
CA THR A 349 -3.42 34.84 -13.61
C THR A 349 -3.07 36.32 -13.66
N LEU A 350 -4.05 37.20 -13.90
CA LEU A 350 -3.86 38.65 -14.00
C LEU A 350 -3.78 39.30 -12.61
N VAL A 351 -2.63 39.12 -11.96
CA VAL A 351 -2.40 39.62 -10.60
C VAL A 351 -2.47 41.17 -10.56
N PRO A 352 -3.29 41.75 -9.67
CA PRO A 352 -3.31 43.19 -9.40
C PRO A 352 -1.96 43.70 -8.89
N ARG A 353 -1.59 44.94 -9.24
CA ARG A 353 -0.38 45.59 -8.73
C ARG A 353 -0.57 46.05 -7.28
N ASP A 354 -0.44 45.11 -6.36
CA ASP A 354 -0.63 45.30 -4.92
C ASP A 354 0.48 44.56 -4.13
N GLN A 355 0.47 44.75 -2.80
CA GLN A 355 1.38 44.13 -1.85
C GLN A 355 0.60 43.16 -0.95
N PHE A 356 0.92 41.88 -1.04
CA PHE A 356 0.21 40.78 -0.42
C PHE A 356 1.03 40.11 0.69
N SER A 357 0.34 39.57 1.69
CA SER A 357 0.89 38.74 2.76
C SER A 357 0.46 37.27 2.65
N ALA A 358 -0.57 36.98 1.84
CA ALA A 358 -1.00 35.63 1.50
C ALA A 358 -1.71 35.61 0.13
N VAL A 359 -1.70 34.44 -0.52
CA VAL A 359 -2.38 34.18 -1.79
C VAL A 359 -3.17 32.87 -1.69
N ALA A 360 -4.29 32.80 -2.40
CA ALA A 360 -5.13 31.62 -2.51
C ALA A 360 -5.64 31.49 -3.96
N ALA A 361 -5.69 30.26 -4.47
CA ALA A 361 -6.13 29.93 -5.82
C ALA A 361 -7.34 28.98 -5.75
N GLY A 362 -8.35 29.23 -6.57
CA GLY A 362 -9.53 28.36 -6.74
C GLY A 362 -9.75 27.98 -8.19
N TYR A 363 -10.91 27.40 -8.50
CA TYR A 363 -11.20 26.86 -9.85
C TYR A 363 -11.13 27.89 -11.00
N LEU A 364 -11.68 29.11 -10.79
CA LEU A 364 -11.79 30.17 -11.82
C LEU A 364 -11.39 31.57 -11.31
N HIS A 365 -10.83 31.68 -10.11
CA HIS A 365 -10.42 32.96 -9.52
C HIS A 365 -9.36 32.77 -8.45
N SER A 366 -8.70 33.87 -8.11
CA SER A 366 -7.67 33.94 -7.09
C SER A 366 -7.95 35.09 -6.15
N CYS A 367 -7.45 34.99 -4.92
CA CYS A 367 -7.51 36.07 -3.95
C CYS A 367 -6.16 36.27 -3.27
N GLY A 368 -5.84 37.53 -2.97
CA GLY A 368 -4.68 37.93 -2.18
C GLY A 368 -5.11 38.73 -0.95
N LEU A 369 -4.51 38.40 0.20
CA LEU A 369 -4.61 39.21 1.39
C LEU A 369 -3.55 40.31 1.31
N ARG A 370 -3.95 41.58 1.27
CA ARG A 370 -3.03 42.71 1.25
C ARG A 370 -2.33 42.87 2.60
N THR A 371 -1.16 43.49 2.59
CA THR A 371 -0.38 43.80 3.81
C THR A 371 -1.11 44.76 4.77
N ASP A 372 -2.12 45.50 4.30
CA ASP A 372 -3.00 46.34 5.13
C ASP A 372 -4.19 45.56 5.75
N GLY A 373 -4.29 44.26 5.48
CA GLY A 373 -5.32 43.36 5.98
C GLY A 373 -6.59 43.31 5.12
N THR A 374 -6.68 44.04 4.00
CA THR A 374 -7.84 43.95 3.09
C THR A 374 -7.67 42.83 2.06
N VAL A 375 -8.75 42.29 1.49
CA VAL A 375 -8.68 41.20 0.50
C VAL A 375 -8.97 41.72 -0.90
N THR A 376 -8.22 41.23 -1.89
CA THR A 376 -8.45 41.48 -3.32
C THR A 376 -8.63 40.16 -4.03
N CYS A 377 -9.70 40.01 -4.80
CA CYS A 377 -9.90 38.84 -5.65
C CYS A 377 -9.92 39.26 -7.12
N TRP A 378 -9.44 38.39 -8.01
CA TRP A 378 -9.41 38.57 -9.46
C TRP A 378 -9.76 37.24 -10.17
N GLY A 379 -10.25 37.31 -11.41
CA GLY A 379 -10.86 36.17 -12.12
C GLY A 379 -12.39 36.25 -12.14
N ASP A 380 -13.07 35.09 -12.21
CA ASP A 380 -14.53 34.98 -12.41
C ASP A 380 -15.32 34.85 -11.09
N GLN A 381 -15.25 35.83 -10.18
CA GLN A 381 -15.99 35.81 -8.91
C GLN A 381 -16.31 37.22 -8.35
N PRO A 382 -17.24 37.34 -7.37
CA PRO A 382 -17.63 38.64 -6.81
C PRO A 382 -16.53 39.28 -5.95
N VAL A 383 -16.61 40.61 -5.85
CA VAL A 383 -15.69 41.47 -5.08
C VAL A 383 -15.73 41.09 -3.60
N ALA A 384 -14.55 40.98 -2.98
CA ALA A 384 -14.42 40.71 -1.55
C ALA A 384 -15.09 41.81 -0.70
N PRO A 385 -15.79 41.47 0.39
CA PRO A 385 -16.40 42.45 1.29
C PRO A 385 -15.37 43.37 1.96
N ASP A 386 -15.77 44.59 2.28
CA ASP A 386 -14.95 45.51 3.07
C ASP A 386 -14.68 44.95 4.48
N GLY A 387 -13.42 44.94 4.89
CA GLY A 387 -13.00 44.47 6.21
C GLY A 387 -11.51 44.19 6.31
N HIS A 388 -11.05 44.00 7.54
CA HIS A 388 -9.69 43.54 7.83
C HIS A 388 -9.69 42.05 8.19
N PHE A 389 -8.83 41.31 7.51
CA PHE A 389 -8.70 39.87 7.53
C PHE A 389 -7.27 39.48 7.94
N GLN A 390 -7.14 38.27 8.49
CA GLN A 390 -5.88 37.65 8.88
C GLN A 390 -5.53 36.45 7.99
N ALA A 391 -6.52 35.85 7.33
CA ALA A 391 -6.32 34.79 6.35
C ALA A 391 -7.43 34.84 5.29
N VAL A 392 -7.13 34.33 4.10
CA VAL A 392 -8.07 34.19 2.99
C VAL A 392 -7.92 32.78 2.39
N THR A 393 -9.05 32.17 2.05
CA THR A 393 -9.12 30.89 1.34
C THR A 393 -10.16 30.99 0.22
N VAL A 394 -9.98 30.16 -0.80
CA VAL A 394 -10.83 30.11 -1.98
C VAL A 394 -11.36 28.69 -2.15
N SER A 395 -12.63 28.54 -2.53
CA SER A 395 -13.23 27.24 -2.82
C SER A 395 -12.59 26.56 -4.02
N VAL A 396 -12.22 25.29 -3.83
CA VAL A 396 -11.76 24.38 -4.91
C VAL A 396 -12.82 24.17 -6.01
N GLY A 397 -14.11 24.34 -5.72
CA GLY A 397 -15.19 24.27 -6.71
C GLY A 397 -15.40 25.58 -7.50
N GLY A 398 -14.77 26.68 -7.08
CA GLY A 398 -14.83 27.96 -7.78
C GLY A 398 -16.04 28.81 -7.49
N TRP A 399 -16.89 28.44 -6.52
CA TRP A 399 -18.19 29.10 -6.35
C TRP A 399 -18.27 30.02 -5.14
N HIS A 400 -17.32 29.98 -4.19
CA HIS A 400 -17.27 30.90 -3.05
C HIS A 400 -15.85 31.11 -2.50
N SER A 401 -15.68 32.10 -1.64
CA SER A 401 -14.44 32.39 -0.92
C SER A 401 -14.74 32.70 0.54
N CYS A 402 -13.77 32.47 1.42
CA CYS A 402 -13.90 32.76 2.84
C CYS A 402 -12.66 33.48 3.37
N GLY A 403 -12.88 34.39 4.33
CA GLY A 403 -11.83 35.11 5.02
C GLY A 403 -12.01 35.01 6.52
N LEU A 404 -10.89 34.83 7.23
CA LEU A 404 -10.83 34.95 8.69
C LEU A 404 -10.61 36.42 9.04
N ARG A 405 -11.56 37.04 9.73
CA ARG A 405 -11.48 38.44 10.16
C ARG A 405 -10.54 38.61 11.34
N SER A 406 -10.05 39.83 11.54
CA SER A 406 -9.17 40.17 12.66
C SER A 406 -9.81 40.00 14.06
N ASP A 407 -11.13 39.97 14.13
CA ASP A 407 -11.91 39.69 15.34
C ASP A 407 -12.13 38.19 15.59
N GLY A 408 -11.57 37.32 14.72
CA GLY A 408 -11.67 35.86 14.81
C GLY A 408 -12.93 35.27 14.16
N ALA A 409 -13.84 36.09 13.61
CA ALA A 409 -15.02 35.60 12.89
C ALA A 409 -14.67 35.20 11.45
N ILE A 410 -15.44 34.26 10.87
CA ILE A 410 -15.32 33.91 9.44
C ILE A 410 -16.36 34.69 8.64
N THR A 411 -15.97 35.23 7.50
CA THR A 411 -16.88 35.84 6.52
C THR A 411 -16.66 35.16 5.17
N CYS A 412 -17.72 34.59 4.61
CA CYS A 412 -17.70 33.96 3.29
C CYS A 412 -18.58 34.72 2.31
N TRP A 413 -18.23 34.70 1.04
CA TRP A 413 -18.95 35.39 -0.05
C TRP A 413 -18.89 34.57 -1.34
N GLY A 414 -19.90 34.73 -2.20
CA GLY A 414 -20.06 33.95 -3.43
C GLY A 414 -21.40 33.22 -3.48
N ALA A 415 -21.43 32.08 -4.17
CA ALA A 415 -22.58 31.20 -4.24
C ALA A 415 -22.94 30.62 -2.86
N ASN A 416 -24.24 30.55 -2.57
CA ASN A 416 -24.77 30.07 -1.29
C ASN A 416 -25.94 29.09 -1.44
N SER A 417 -25.98 28.31 -2.52
CA SER A 417 -27.09 27.38 -2.81
C SER A 417 -27.22 26.23 -1.79
N ARG A 418 -26.16 25.95 -1.05
CA ARG A 418 -26.07 24.89 -0.03
C ARG A 418 -25.86 25.42 1.38
N GLY A 419 -25.88 26.74 1.57
CA GLY A 419 -25.51 27.37 2.84
C GLY A 419 -24.00 27.50 3.06
N GLN A 420 -23.16 27.29 2.04
CA GLN A 420 -21.70 27.28 2.15
C GLN A 420 -21.08 28.62 2.58
N THR A 421 -21.82 29.73 2.49
CA THR A 421 -21.39 31.04 3.01
C THR A 421 -21.93 31.37 4.40
N ASP A 422 -22.81 30.53 4.96
CA ASP A 422 -23.49 30.77 6.24
C ASP A 422 -22.61 30.34 7.42
N ALA A 423 -21.46 31.00 7.57
CA ALA A 423 -20.47 30.65 8.59
C ALA A 423 -21.06 30.69 10.02
N PRO A 424 -20.84 29.65 10.83
CA PRO A 424 -21.34 29.60 12.20
C PRO A 424 -20.65 30.63 13.09
N GLY A 425 -21.36 31.11 14.11
CA GLY A 425 -20.80 32.00 15.11
C GLY A 425 -19.67 31.34 15.91
N GLY A 426 -18.68 32.12 16.33
CA GLY A 426 -17.54 31.66 17.11
C GLY A 426 -16.24 32.38 16.74
N THR A 427 -15.14 31.97 17.38
CA THR A 427 -13.79 32.46 17.09
C THR A 427 -12.93 31.35 16.49
N PHE A 428 -12.29 31.66 15.38
CA PHE A 428 -11.54 30.73 14.55
C PHE A 428 -10.08 31.19 14.39
N LYS A 429 -9.21 30.23 14.08
CA LYS A 429 -7.79 30.45 13.79
C LYS A 429 -7.37 30.01 12.39
N ALA A 430 -8.23 29.23 11.70
CA ALA A 430 -8.06 28.88 10.29
C ALA A 430 -9.42 28.64 9.63
N VAL A 431 -9.46 28.76 8.30
CA VAL A 431 -10.64 28.51 7.46
C VAL A 431 -10.20 27.86 6.15
N ALA A 432 -10.99 26.91 5.66
CA ALA A 432 -10.78 26.20 4.40
C ALA A 432 -12.13 26.08 3.66
N ALA A 433 -12.12 26.28 2.34
CA ALA A 433 -13.33 26.23 1.51
C ALA A 433 -13.27 25.05 0.53
N GLY A 434 -14.21 24.10 0.69
CA GLY A 434 -14.44 22.99 -0.24
C GLY A 434 -15.33 23.41 -1.41
N ALA A 435 -15.81 22.47 -2.25
CA ALA A 435 -16.54 22.82 -3.47
C ALA A 435 -17.92 23.46 -3.23
N GLU A 436 -18.73 22.86 -2.35
CA GLU A 436 -20.06 23.37 -1.97
C GLU A 436 -20.24 23.43 -0.44
N TYR A 437 -19.13 23.45 0.31
CA TYR A 437 -19.11 23.48 1.77
C TYR A 437 -17.84 24.20 2.26
N SER A 438 -17.78 24.50 3.55
CA SER A 438 -16.66 25.19 4.18
C SER A 438 -16.40 24.62 5.58
N CYS A 439 -15.15 24.70 6.04
CA CYS A 439 -14.77 24.32 7.40
C CYS A 439 -13.90 25.40 8.06
N GLY A 440 -14.05 25.55 9.37
CA GLY A 440 -13.29 26.47 10.21
C GLY A 440 -12.70 25.73 11.41
N LEU A 441 -11.44 26.02 11.71
CA LEU A 441 -10.76 25.53 12.90
C LEU A 441 -10.88 26.56 14.02
N ARG A 442 -11.57 26.21 15.10
CA ARG A 442 -11.80 27.08 16.25
C ARG A 442 -10.51 27.31 17.05
N THR A 443 -10.50 28.39 17.83
CA THR A 443 -9.39 28.72 18.73
C THR A 443 -9.15 27.65 19.80
N ASP A 444 -10.17 26.89 20.18
CA ASP A 444 -10.08 25.74 21.10
C ASP A 444 -9.56 24.44 20.45
N GLY A 445 -9.31 24.46 19.13
CA GLY A 445 -8.82 23.31 18.37
C GLY A 445 -9.91 22.43 17.76
N THR A 446 -11.19 22.67 18.04
CA THR A 446 -12.30 21.92 17.41
C THR A 446 -12.59 22.43 15.98
N VAL A 447 -13.18 21.58 15.14
CA VAL A 447 -13.56 21.96 13.77
C VAL A 447 -15.07 22.20 13.70
N ALA A 448 -15.50 23.18 12.90
CA ALA A 448 -16.88 23.32 12.47
C ALA A 448 -16.93 23.38 10.95
N CYS A 449 -17.79 22.56 10.35
CA CYS A 449 -18.06 22.58 8.93
C CYS A 449 -19.53 22.90 8.66
N TRP A 450 -19.82 23.53 7.52
CA TRP A 450 -21.15 23.95 7.11
C TRP A 450 -21.27 23.96 5.57
N GLY A 451 -22.49 23.83 5.05
CA GLY A 451 -22.75 23.73 3.60
C GLY A 451 -23.31 22.35 3.22
N ASP A 452 -22.96 21.87 2.02
CA ASP A 452 -23.38 20.53 1.56
C ASP A 452 -22.77 19.42 2.42
N ASN A 453 -23.60 18.45 2.82
CA ASN A 453 -23.19 17.27 3.58
C ASN A 453 -23.60 15.95 2.91
N SER A 454 -23.76 15.93 1.58
CA SER A 454 -24.26 14.74 0.86
C SER A 454 -23.33 13.51 0.94
N ARG A 455 -22.08 13.69 1.40
CA ARG A 455 -21.05 12.66 1.54
C ARG A 455 -20.48 12.59 2.97
N GLY A 456 -21.08 13.26 3.94
CA GLY A 456 -20.56 13.37 5.31
C GLY A 456 -19.39 14.35 5.47
N GLN A 457 -19.12 15.21 4.47
CA GLN A 457 -17.98 16.12 4.47
C GLN A 457 -18.05 17.25 5.51
N THR A 458 -19.22 17.50 6.10
CA THR A 458 -19.36 18.43 7.22
C THR A 458 -19.39 17.74 8.59
N ASP A 459 -19.36 16.41 8.64
CA ASP A 459 -19.41 15.63 9.88
C ASP A 459 -18.02 15.53 10.53
N ALA A 460 -17.51 16.69 10.94
CA ALA A 460 -16.17 16.80 11.49
C ALA A 460 -16.00 15.94 12.76
N PRO A 461 -14.97 15.09 12.82
CA PRO A 461 -14.74 14.21 13.96
C PRO A 461 -14.38 14.99 15.23
N ALA A 462 -14.76 14.44 16.38
CA ALA A 462 -14.40 15.02 17.68
C ALA A 462 -12.87 14.97 17.87
N GLY A 463 -12.27 16.08 18.28
CA GLY A 463 -10.83 16.16 18.49
C GLY A 463 -10.30 17.59 18.54
N SER A 464 -8.99 17.70 18.78
CA SER A 464 -8.24 18.95 18.73
C SER A 464 -7.21 18.92 17.61
N PHE A 465 -7.28 19.93 16.74
CA PHE A 465 -6.49 20.01 15.51
C PHE A 465 -5.66 21.30 15.44
N LYS A 466 -4.55 21.22 14.70
CA LYS A 466 -3.62 22.32 14.45
C LYS A 466 -3.65 22.80 12.99
N ASN A 467 -4.12 21.98 12.06
CA ASN A 467 -4.20 22.29 10.63
C ASN A 467 -5.47 21.64 10.04
N LEU A 468 -6.04 22.24 8.99
CA LEU A 468 -7.29 21.85 8.35
C LEU A 468 -7.18 22.12 6.84
N ALA A 469 -7.62 21.16 6.03
CA ALA A 469 -7.73 21.26 4.58
C ALA A 469 -9.04 20.64 4.09
N THR A 470 -9.57 21.17 2.99
CA THR A 470 -10.84 20.75 2.39
C THR A 470 -10.64 20.45 0.91
N GLY A 471 -10.98 19.24 0.51
CA GLY A 471 -11.11 18.85 -0.89
C GLY A 471 -12.50 19.15 -1.46
N THR A 472 -12.83 18.54 -2.62
CA THR A 472 -14.13 18.78 -3.27
C THR A 472 -15.29 18.19 -2.46
N HIS A 473 -15.13 16.97 -1.97
CA HIS A 473 -16.17 16.25 -1.23
C HIS A 473 -15.67 15.58 0.07
N HIS A 474 -14.45 15.90 0.52
CA HIS A 474 -13.87 15.39 1.78
C HIS A 474 -12.99 16.43 2.45
N SER A 475 -12.76 16.27 3.74
CA SER A 475 -11.93 17.15 4.57
C SER A 475 -10.87 16.36 5.31
N CYS A 476 -9.76 17.01 5.62
CA CYS A 476 -8.67 16.45 6.39
C CYS A 476 -8.17 17.46 7.44
N ALA A 477 -7.75 16.98 8.60
CA ALA A 477 -7.15 17.81 9.63
C ALA A 477 -5.98 17.08 10.30
N VAL A 478 -4.96 17.84 10.69
CA VAL A 478 -3.83 17.31 11.47
C VAL A 478 -4.10 17.57 12.95
N GLY A 479 -4.17 16.52 13.74
CA GLY A 479 -4.31 16.57 15.20
C GLY A 479 -3.13 17.26 15.89
N THR A 480 -3.30 17.66 17.15
CA THR A 480 -2.20 18.22 17.97
C THR A 480 -1.01 17.27 18.06
N GLU A 481 -1.29 15.97 18.09
CA GLU A 481 -0.30 14.89 18.08
C GLU A 481 0.34 14.66 16.70
N GLY A 482 -0.05 15.38 15.65
CA GLY A 482 0.52 15.25 14.31
C GLY A 482 -0.07 14.12 13.45
N THR A 483 -1.07 13.38 13.92
CA THR A 483 -1.80 12.40 13.09
C THR A 483 -2.82 13.11 12.19
N ILE A 484 -3.04 12.60 10.98
CA ILE A 484 -4.07 13.13 10.08
C ILE A 484 -5.36 12.34 10.26
N VAL A 485 -6.48 13.04 10.32
CA VAL A 485 -7.84 12.48 10.28
C VAL A 485 -8.56 13.11 9.11
N CYS A 486 -9.14 12.29 8.24
CA CYS A 486 -9.96 12.76 7.12
C CYS A 486 -11.37 12.17 7.20
N TRP A 487 -12.36 12.89 6.68
CA TRP A 487 -13.78 12.52 6.69
C TRP A 487 -14.49 13.05 5.44
N GLY A 488 -15.66 12.51 5.12
CA GLY A 488 -16.41 12.79 3.90
C GLY A 488 -16.23 11.70 2.84
N ASP A 489 -16.26 12.09 1.56
CA ASP A 489 -16.13 11.14 0.45
C ASP A 489 -14.82 10.35 0.52
N ASN A 490 -14.92 9.06 0.20
CA ASN A 490 -13.78 8.14 0.25
C ASN A 490 -13.77 7.17 -0.93
N HIS A 491 -14.46 7.49 -2.02
CA HIS A 491 -14.57 6.63 -3.19
C HIS A 491 -13.21 6.18 -3.77
N TYR A 492 -12.16 6.95 -3.50
CA TYR A 492 -10.81 6.74 -4.02
C TYR A 492 -9.74 6.54 -2.93
N GLY A 493 -10.14 6.41 -1.67
CA GLY A 493 -9.23 6.31 -0.53
C GLY A 493 -8.67 7.66 -0.03
N GLN A 494 -9.17 8.79 -0.52
CA GLN A 494 -8.72 10.14 -0.19
C GLN A 494 -8.96 10.56 1.26
N SER A 495 -9.86 9.85 1.96
CA SER A 495 -10.10 10.01 3.39
C SER A 495 -9.30 9.00 4.25
N ILE A 496 -8.41 8.20 3.65
CA ILE A 496 -7.56 7.21 4.34
C ILE A 496 -6.12 7.74 4.42
N ALA A 497 -5.84 8.55 5.45
CA ALA A 497 -4.51 9.13 5.62
C ALA A 497 -3.46 8.10 6.07
N PRO A 498 -2.20 8.19 5.60
CA PRO A 498 -1.11 7.34 6.07
C PRO A 498 -0.82 7.53 7.57
N ARG A 499 -0.35 6.47 8.24
CA ARG A 499 0.00 6.52 9.66
C ARG A 499 1.33 7.25 9.88
N GLY A 500 1.33 8.22 10.77
CA GLY A 500 2.51 8.82 11.39
C GLY A 500 2.36 10.31 11.65
N LYS A 501 3.48 11.06 11.71
CA LYS A 501 3.51 12.44 12.22
C LYS A 501 3.73 13.48 11.12
N PHE A 502 2.71 14.30 10.91
CA PHE A 502 2.62 15.34 9.90
C PHE A 502 2.62 16.75 10.50
N GLN A 503 3.11 17.69 9.71
CA GLN A 503 3.08 19.12 9.98
C GLN A 503 1.84 19.75 9.35
N GLU A 504 1.56 19.40 8.09
CA GLU A 504 0.51 19.98 7.27
C GLU A 504 -0.22 18.90 6.44
N VAL A 505 -1.43 19.23 6.01
CA VAL A 505 -2.24 18.45 5.07
C VAL A 505 -2.87 19.38 4.05
N THR A 506 -3.03 18.92 2.82
CA THR A 506 -3.82 19.54 1.76
C THR A 506 -4.72 18.47 1.13
N ALA A 507 -5.85 18.88 0.56
CA ALA A 507 -6.88 17.99 0.01
C ALA A 507 -7.50 18.63 -1.25
N ASP A 508 -7.72 17.83 -2.29
CA ASP A 508 -8.30 18.27 -3.58
C ASP A 508 -9.52 17.40 -3.95
N ARG A 509 -9.83 17.17 -5.23
CA ARG A 509 -11.08 16.51 -5.67
C ARG A 509 -11.18 15.07 -5.21
N ASP A 510 -10.14 14.30 -5.47
CA ASP A 510 -10.14 12.85 -5.36
C ASP A 510 -8.92 12.31 -4.59
N TYR A 511 -8.09 13.19 -4.03
CA TYR A 511 -6.86 12.86 -3.31
C TYR A 511 -6.48 13.91 -2.26
N SER A 512 -5.52 13.56 -1.41
CA SER A 512 -4.99 14.36 -0.31
C SER A 512 -3.48 14.18 -0.22
N CYS A 513 -2.77 15.18 0.30
CA CYS A 513 -1.33 15.11 0.53
C CYS A 513 -0.97 15.65 1.91
N GLY A 514 0.09 15.13 2.50
CA GLY A 514 0.57 15.50 3.82
C GLY A 514 2.08 15.73 3.81
N LEU A 515 2.50 16.77 4.54
CA LEU A 515 3.90 17.06 4.79
C LEU A 515 4.32 16.38 6.09
N TRP A 516 5.21 15.41 6.00
CA TRP A 516 5.80 14.74 7.14
C TRP A 516 6.65 15.70 7.98
N THR A 517 6.80 15.39 9.26
CA THR A 517 7.70 16.13 10.16
C THR A 517 9.17 16.14 9.76
N ASN A 518 9.59 15.25 8.86
CA ASN A 518 10.94 15.19 8.29
C ASN A 518 11.10 16.05 7.01
N GLY A 519 10.07 16.79 6.57
CA GLY A 519 10.10 17.67 5.40
C GLY A 519 9.82 16.97 4.05
N THR A 520 9.34 15.73 4.07
CA THR A 520 8.97 14.95 2.87
C THR A 520 7.45 14.87 2.69
N VAL A 521 6.97 14.54 1.49
CA VAL A 521 5.54 14.59 1.15
C VAL A 521 5.01 13.19 0.85
N ALA A 522 3.81 12.87 1.35
CA ALA A 522 3.06 11.70 0.92
C ALA A 522 1.67 12.12 0.43
N CYS A 523 1.23 11.54 -0.68
CA CYS A 523 -0.11 11.75 -1.24
C CYS A 523 -0.88 10.41 -1.28
N TRP A 524 -2.18 10.47 -1.04
CA TRP A 524 -3.11 9.34 -1.00
C TRP A 524 -4.46 9.72 -1.62
N GLY A 525 -5.20 8.75 -2.15
CA GLY A 525 -6.36 8.97 -3.02
C GLY A 525 -6.04 8.73 -4.50
N LEU A 526 -7.04 8.30 -5.27
CA LEU A 526 -7.03 7.80 -6.67
C LEU A 526 -5.80 6.95 -7.07
N ALA A 527 -5.92 5.64 -6.81
CA ALA A 527 -5.02 4.55 -7.21
C ALA A 527 -3.55 4.64 -6.72
N ARG A 528 -3.36 4.09 -5.50
CA ARG A 528 -2.11 3.71 -4.80
C ARG A 528 -1.23 4.87 -4.28
N VAL A 529 -1.25 4.97 -2.96
CA VAL A 529 -0.38 5.73 -2.04
C VAL A 529 1.06 5.85 -2.54
N VAL A 530 1.53 7.11 -2.65
CA VAL A 530 2.95 7.44 -2.79
C VAL A 530 3.69 7.03 -1.51
N ARG A 531 4.70 6.17 -1.67
CA ARG A 531 5.64 5.72 -0.63
C ARG A 531 6.29 6.92 0.08
N PRO A 532 6.50 6.93 1.41
CA PRO A 532 7.54 7.77 2.00
C PRO A 532 8.94 7.24 1.59
N PRO A 533 9.97 8.11 1.56
CA PRO A 533 11.32 7.75 1.16
C PRO A 533 11.95 6.76 2.14
N SER A 534 12.31 5.59 1.64
CA SER A 534 13.24 4.67 2.27
C SER A 534 14.67 5.17 2.06
N ASP A 535 15.05 6.26 2.73
CA ASP A 535 16.45 6.68 2.86
C ASP A 535 16.92 6.44 4.30
N VAL A 536 17.02 5.16 4.67
CA VAL A 536 18.18 4.69 5.43
C VAL A 536 18.85 3.67 4.54
N VAL A 537 20.03 4.05 4.06
CA VAL A 537 20.95 3.23 3.26
C VAL A 537 21.27 1.93 4.00
N THR A 538 21.11 0.77 3.38
CA THR A 538 22.05 -0.34 3.56
C THR A 538 22.37 -1.05 2.23
N ASP A 539 23.67 -1.25 2.05
CA ASP A 539 24.43 -1.79 0.92
C ASP A 539 24.27 -3.34 0.81
N PRO A 540 24.21 -3.97 -0.38
CA PRO A 540 23.91 -5.41 -0.51
C PRO A 540 25.09 -6.37 -0.25
N GLU A 541 26.17 -5.93 0.42
CA GLU A 541 27.11 -6.87 1.05
C GLU A 541 27.03 -6.86 2.59
N SER A 542 25.98 -6.31 3.20
CA SER A 542 25.74 -6.47 4.63
C SER A 542 24.60 -7.46 4.90
N THR A 543 24.97 -8.58 5.51
CA THR A 543 24.13 -9.57 6.19
C THR A 543 23.44 -9.02 7.44
N LEU A 544 22.95 -7.78 7.40
CA LEU A 544 22.40 -7.11 8.57
C LEU A 544 20.95 -6.74 8.33
N VAL A 545 20.07 -7.54 8.94
CA VAL A 545 18.75 -7.08 9.40
C VAL A 545 18.89 -5.68 9.98
N ASP A 546 17.95 -4.77 9.69
CA ASP A 546 17.86 -3.49 10.39
C ASP A 546 17.84 -3.78 11.90
N ARG A 547 18.96 -3.51 12.57
CA ARG A 547 19.29 -4.12 13.88
C ARG A 547 18.37 -3.68 15.03
N GLY A 548 17.39 -2.81 14.73
CA GLY A 548 16.40 -2.30 15.68
C GLY A 548 14.94 -2.64 15.36
N ASP A 549 14.60 -3.21 14.20
CA ASP A 549 13.21 -3.60 13.88
C ASP A 549 13.12 -5.12 13.65
N CYS A 550 12.47 -5.80 14.59
CA CYS A 550 12.25 -7.23 14.56
C CYS A 550 10.82 -7.62 14.10
N ARG A 551 10.13 -6.72 13.38
CA ARG A 551 8.79 -6.95 12.82
C ARG A 551 8.83 -7.49 11.38
N PRO A 552 8.63 -8.80 11.16
CA PRO A 552 8.52 -9.37 9.81
C PRO A 552 7.25 -8.87 9.10
N ARG A 553 7.35 -8.66 7.79
CA ARG A 553 6.27 -8.12 6.94
C ARG A 553 5.11 -9.10 6.83
N GLY A 554 3.90 -8.63 7.10
CA GLY A 554 2.66 -9.38 6.88
C GLY A 554 2.40 -9.65 5.40
N THR A 555 1.74 -10.77 5.13
CA THR A 555 1.11 -11.09 3.83
C THR A 555 -0.15 -10.24 3.64
N TRP A 556 -0.37 -9.77 2.40
CA TRP A 556 -1.50 -8.89 2.07
C TRP A 556 -2.64 -9.71 1.46
N GLY A 557 -3.85 -9.59 2.00
CA GLY A 557 -5.06 -10.25 1.45
C GLY A 557 -6.03 -10.87 2.48
N GLY A 558 -5.82 -10.67 3.78
CA GLY A 558 -6.64 -11.24 4.87
C GLY A 558 -5.94 -11.02 6.21
N THR A 559 -6.09 -11.93 7.18
CA THR A 559 -5.37 -11.96 8.47
C THR A 559 -3.87 -12.25 8.30
N THR A 560 -3.03 -11.92 9.29
CA THR A 560 -1.58 -12.17 9.20
C THR A 560 -0.89 -12.45 10.54
N ALA A 561 0.20 -13.22 10.50
CA ALA A 561 1.15 -13.40 11.61
C ALA A 561 2.31 -12.38 11.60
N GLY A 562 2.36 -11.48 10.60
CA GLY A 562 3.37 -10.42 10.49
C GLY A 562 2.84 -9.02 10.82
N PHE A 563 3.59 -7.99 10.40
CA PHE A 563 3.30 -6.58 10.61
C PHE A 563 3.29 -5.79 9.27
N PRO A 564 2.50 -4.71 9.18
CA PRO A 564 1.42 -4.34 10.09
C PRO A 564 0.25 -5.32 9.97
N LEU A 565 -0.67 -5.27 10.94
CA LEU A 565 -1.96 -5.93 10.79
C LEU A 565 -2.73 -5.37 9.57
N PRO A 566 -3.66 -6.16 8.99
CA PRO A 566 -4.37 -5.81 7.77
C PRO A 566 -5.17 -4.51 7.94
N LEU A 567 -5.34 -3.75 6.86
CA LEU A 567 -6.12 -2.50 6.90
C LEU A 567 -7.60 -2.72 7.20
N SER A 568 -8.11 -3.93 6.97
CA SER A 568 -9.47 -4.33 7.33
C SER A 568 -9.63 -4.58 8.83
N ALA A 569 -8.55 -4.70 9.62
CA ALA A 569 -8.64 -4.97 11.04
C ALA A 569 -9.38 -3.85 11.80
N LEU A 570 -10.28 -4.23 12.68
CA LEU A 570 -10.91 -3.34 13.65
C LEU A 570 -9.87 -2.81 14.65
N PRO A 571 -10.15 -1.66 15.31
CA PRO A 571 -9.27 -1.16 16.35
C PRO A 571 -9.04 -2.20 17.45
N SER A 572 -7.77 -2.53 17.70
CA SER A 572 -7.36 -3.47 18.75
C SER A 572 -7.26 -2.81 20.13
N THR A 573 -7.48 -1.50 20.25
CA THR A 573 -7.44 -0.76 21.52
C THR A 573 -8.62 0.22 21.58
N GLY A 574 -8.96 0.66 22.80
CA GLY A 574 -10.16 1.46 23.06
C GLY A 574 -11.37 0.60 23.37
N THR A 575 -12.56 1.09 22.99
CA THR A 575 -13.82 0.37 23.20
C THR A 575 -14.36 -0.11 21.87
N LEU A 576 -14.61 -1.43 21.77
CA LEU A 576 -15.21 -2.07 20.62
C LEU A 576 -16.62 -2.52 20.96
N ARG A 577 -17.64 -1.96 20.30
CA ARG A 577 -19.05 -2.27 20.54
C ARG A 577 -19.52 -3.29 19.51
N VAL A 578 -19.95 -4.46 19.99
CA VAL A 578 -20.30 -5.59 19.13
C VAL A 578 -21.77 -5.94 19.34
N ALA A 579 -22.59 -5.80 18.29
CA ALA A 579 -23.98 -6.25 18.33
C ALA A 579 -24.02 -7.77 18.31
N VAL A 580 -24.82 -8.39 19.19
CA VAL A 580 -24.97 -9.86 19.25
C VAL A 580 -26.38 -10.24 18.88
N LEU A 581 -26.54 -10.87 17.72
CA LEU A 581 -27.82 -11.33 17.18
C LEU A 581 -27.91 -12.85 17.28
N PHE A 582 -29.01 -13.34 17.84
CA PHE A 582 -29.26 -14.78 17.99
C PHE A 582 -30.22 -15.25 16.91
N VAL A 583 -29.78 -16.19 16.07
CA VAL A 583 -30.52 -16.63 14.88
C VAL A 583 -30.83 -18.12 14.99
N ASP A 584 -32.08 -18.52 14.78
CA ASP A 584 -32.47 -19.92 14.68
C ASP A 584 -33.24 -20.24 13.39
N PHE A 585 -33.36 -21.54 13.07
CA PHE A 585 -33.84 -21.98 11.75
C PHE A 585 -35.04 -22.94 11.83
N PRO A 586 -35.96 -22.94 10.85
CA PRO A 586 -37.07 -23.89 10.72
C PRO A 586 -36.74 -25.36 11.07
N ASP A 587 -35.62 -25.89 10.57
CA ASP A 587 -35.12 -27.25 10.83
C ASP A 587 -34.13 -27.37 12.01
N ALA A 588 -33.81 -26.27 12.69
CA ALA A 588 -32.88 -26.23 13.82
C ALA A 588 -33.31 -25.15 14.84
N ALA A 589 -34.54 -25.29 15.36
CA ALA A 589 -35.11 -24.34 16.32
C ALA A 589 -34.35 -24.35 17.66
N ALA A 590 -34.15 -23.17 18.24
CA ALA A 590 -33.44 -23.04 19.50
C ALA A 590 -34.18 -23.73 20.66
N ARG A 591 -33.43 -24.47 21.49
CA ARG A 591 -33.99 -25.10 22.71
C ARG A 591 -33.92 -24.25 23.96
N TYR A 592 -33.01 -23.27 23.98
CA TYR A 592 -32.73 -22.42 25.13
C TYR A 592 -33.04 -20.97 24.84
N SER A 593 -33.19 -20.13 25.87
CA SER A 593 -33.38 -18.70 25.69
C SER A 593 -32.07 -18.02 25.28
N THR A 594 -32.16 -16.92 24.53
CA THR A 594 -30.98 -16.09 24.16
C THR A 594 -30.24 -15.56 25.39
N ARG A 595 -30.94 -15.30 26.51
CA ARG A 595 -30.30 -14.94 27.79
C ARG A 595 -29.41 -16.07 28.31
N HIS A 596 -29.90 -17.31 28.24
CA HIS A 596 -29.12 -18.46 28.67
C HIS A 596 -27.90 -18.69 27.76
N GLU A 597 -28.03 -18.47 26.44
CA GLU A 597 -26.89 -18.54 25.53
C GLU A 597 -25.87 -17.42 25.78
N ALA A 598 -26.34 -16.19 26.03
CA ALA A 598 -25.49 -15.04 26.35
C ALA A 598 -24.65 -15.27 27.61
N GLU A 599 -25.24 -15.86 28.66
CA GLU A 599 -24.57 -16.16 29.94
C GLU A 599 -23.39 -17.14 29.80
N LEU A 600 -23.37 -17.97 28.75
CA LEU A 600 -22.36 -19.01 28.53
C LEU A 600 -21.15 -18.55 27.72
N GLY A 601 -21.25 -17.45 26.97
CA GLY A 601 -20.21 -17.00 26.04
C GLY A 601 -19.73 -15.58 26.29
N LEU A 602 -20.65 -14.62 26.36
CA LEU A 602 -20.31 -13.20 26.34
C LEU A 602 -19.41 -12.77 27.51
N PRO A 603 -19.67 -13.17 28.78
CA PRO A 603 -18.83 -12.75 29.90
C PRO A 603 -17.38 -13.21 29.77
N PHE A 604 -17.15 -14.40 29.21
CA PHE A 604 -15.80 -14.90 28.99
C PHE A 604 -15.07 -14.03 27.97
N ILE A 605 -15.68 -13.71 26.82
CA ILE A 605 -15.08 -12.90 25.75
C ILE A 605 -14.65 -11.53 26.29
N GLU A 606 -15.55 -10.83 26.98
CA GLU A 606 -15.29 -9.49 27.53
C GLU A 606 -14.15 -9.54 28.56
N THR A 607 -14.21 -10.50 29.49
CA THR A 607 -13.21 -10.63 30.56
C THR A 607 -11.85 -11.02 29.99
N PHE A 608 -11.82 -11.98 29.06
CA PHE A 608 -10.62 -12.51 28.45
C PHE A 608 -9.87 -11.45 27.64
N LEU A 609 -10.56 -10.75 26.74
CA LEU A 609 -9.92 -9.74 25.89
C LEU A 609 -9.50 -8.50 26.69
N ASN A 610 -10.27 -8.11 27.71
CA ASN A 610 -9.90 -7.02 28.60
C ASN A 610 -8.67 -7.38 29.46
N ALA A 611 -8.62 -8.58 30.03
CA ALA A 611 -7.47 -9.03 30.80
C ALA A 611 -6.22 -9.25 29.93
N SER A 612 -6.37 -9.89 28.77
CA SER A 612 -5.26 -10.19 27.85
C SER A 612 -4.64 -8.94 27.22
N SER A 613 -5.41 -7.86 27.11
CA SER A 613 -4.94 -6.55 26.62
C SER A 613 -4.42 -5.61 27.70
N TYR A 614 -4.30 -6.08 28.95
CA TYR A 614 -4.02 -5.24 30.12
C TYR A 614 -4.98 -4.05 30.29
N GLY A 615 -6.23 -4.23 29.88
CA GLY A 615 -7.26 -3.19 29.91
C GLY A 615 -7.20 -2.19 28.75
N ARG A 616 -6.37 -2.42 27.72
CA ARG A 616 -6.27 -1.56 26.54
C ARG A 616 -7.42 -1.75 25.57
N LEU A 617 -8.04 -2.93 25.55
CA LEU A 617 -9.22 -3.22 24.77
C LEU A 617 -10.38 -3.57 25.70
N ARG A 618 -11.48 -2.85 25.55
CA ARG A 618 -12.75 -3.18 26.16
C ARG A 618 -13.74 -3.56 25.07
N VAL A 619 -14.15 -4.83 25.05
CA VAL A 619 -15.25 -5.27 24.20
C VAL A 619 -16.55 -5.11 24.97
N GLU A 620 -17.55 -4.46 24.35
CA GLU A 620 -18.90 -4.34 24.87
C GLU A 620 -19.84 -5.14 23.98
N LEU A 621 -20.29 -6.31 24.45
CA LEU A 621 -21.21 -7.17 23.71
C LEU A 621 -22.65 -6.74 24.02
N ILE A 622 -23.40 -6.39 22.98
CA ILE A 622 -24.75 -5.82 23.08
C ILE A 622 -25.76 -6.85 22.54
N PRO A 623 -26.31 -7.73 23.40
CA PRO A 623 -27.20 -8.80 22.94
C PRO A 623 -28.63 -8.32 22.65
N HIS A 624 -29.12 -8.70 21.47
CA HIS A 624 -30.54 -8.70 21.16
C HIS A 624 -31.21 -9.90 21.84
N HIS A 625 -32.04 -9.66 22.86
CA HIS A 625 -32.70 -10.73 23.61
C HIS A 625 -34.00 -11.22 22.96
N GLY A 626 -33.87 -11.85 21.79
CA GLY A 626 -34.94 -12.52 21.07
C GLY A 626 -34.36 -13.39 19.95
N TRP A 627 -34.90 -14.59 19.75
CA TRP A 627 -34.50 -15.43 18.63
C TRP A 627 -35.06 -14.84 17.34
N LEU A 628 -34.16 -14.47 16.43
CA LEU A 628 -34.47 -14.03 15.08
C LEU A 628 -34.67 -15.28 14.24
N ARG A 629 -35.92 -15.53 13.85
CA ARG A 629 -36.29 -16.72 13.11
C ARG A 629 -36.00 -16.54 11.62
N ALA A 630 -35.06 -17.30 11.09
CA ALA A 630 -34.78 -17.31 9.66
C ALA A 630 -36.00 -17.79 8.83
N GLU A 631 -36.16 -17.24 7.63
CA GLU A 631 -37.22 -17.53 6.68
C GLU A 631 -37.13 -18.96 6.15
N HIS A 632 -35.91 -19.46 5.95
CA HIS A 632 -35.65 -20.77 5.35
C HIS A 632 -34.93 -21.74 6.31
N ASP A 633 -35.04 -23.04 6.06
CA ASP A 633 -34.24 -24.07 6.75
C ASP A 633 -32.74 -23.74 6.65
N HIS A 634 -31.93 -24.07 7.66
CA HIS A 634 -30.48 -23.87 7.64
C HIS A 634 -29.83 -24.51 6.39
N VAL A 635 -30.33 -25.68 5.98
CA VAL A 635 -29.84 -26.39 4.79
C VAL A 635 -30.11 -25.65 3.47
N HIS A 636 -31.04 -24.70 3.45
CA HIS A 636 -31.35 -23.89 2.28
C HIS A 636 -30.17 -22.97 1.91
N TYR A 637 -29.64 -22.26 2.91
CA TYR A 637 -28.53 -21.32 2.74
C TYR A 637 -27.25 -21.97 2.22
N LEU A 638 -27.08 -23.28 2.41
CA LEU A 638 -25.89 -24.00 1.96
C LEU A 638 -25.76 -24.03 0.44
N HIS A 639 -26.86 -24.15 -0.33
CA HIS A 639 -26.83 -24.28 -1.81
C HIS A 639 -25.76 -25.25 -2.38
N GLY A 640 -25.37 -26.30 -1.65
CA GLY A 640 -24.29 -27.24 -2.04
C GLY A 640 -22.86 -26.80 -1.67
N SER A 641 -22.71 -25.65 -1.01
CA SER A 641 -21.48 -25.10 -0.40
C SER A 641 -21.42 -25.41 1.10
N SER A 642 -20.26 -25.22 1.73
CA SER A 642 -20.12 -25.32 3.20
C SER A 642 -20.61 -24.05 3.90
N VAL A 643 -20.99 -24.16 5.19
CA VAL A 643 -21.32 -22.99 6.03
C VAL A 643 -20.14 -22.02 6.14
N GLU A 644 -18.90 -22.51 5.98
CA GLU A 644 -17.67 -21.68 5.97
C GLU A 644 -17.54 -20.78 4.73
N SER A 645 -18.39 -20.97 3.72
CA SER A 645 -18.44 -20.06 2.58
C SER A 645 -18.89 -18.68 3.04
N GLN A 646 -18.03 -17.67 2.91
CA GLN A 646 -18.32 -16.29 3.35
C GLN A 646 -19.67 -15.77 2.81
N SER A 647 -20.01 -16.10 1.56
CA SER A 647 -21.29 -15.72 0.95
C SER A 647 -22.52 -16.29 1.67
N VAL A 648 -22.42 -17.49 2.26
CA VAL A 648 -23.52 -18.13 3.00
C VAL A 648 -23.71 -17.42 4.34
N GLN A 649 -22.60 -17.09 4.99
CA GLN A 649 -22.58 -16.40 6.27
C GLN A 649 -23.12 -14.98 6.17
N VAL A 650 -22.63 -14.21 5.18
CA VAL A 650 -23.11 -12.86 4.88
C VAL A 650 -24.61 -12.86 4.65
N GLY A 651 -25.15 -13.81 3.86
CA GLY A 651 -26.60 -13.91 3.63
C GLY A 651 -27.41 -14.15 4.91
N ILE A 652 -26.94 -15.01 5.82
CA ILE A 652 -27.60 -15.25 7.12
C ILE A 652 -27.55 -13.99 8.00
N ALA A 653 -26.43 -13.27 8.00
CA ALA A 653 -26.28 -12.04 8.78
C ALA A 653 -27.12 -10.88 8.24
N GLU A 654 -27.19 -10.69 6.93
CA GLU A 654 -28.07 -9.68 6.30
C GLU A 654 -29.53 -9.89 6.70
N GLU A 655 -29.99 -11.14 6.69
CA GLU A 655 -31.33 -11.49 7.14
C GLU A 655 -31.51 -11.26 8.65
N ALA A 656 -30.52 -11.63 9.46
CA ALA A 656 -30.55 -11.37 10.90
C ALA A 656 -30.65 -9.88 11.22
N VAL A 657 -29.88 -9.04 10.51
CA VAL A 657 -29.96 -7.57 10.65
C VAL A 657 -31.36 -7.10 10.27
N ALA A 658 -31.90 -7.54 9.12
CA ALA A 658 -33.24 -7.14 8.68
C ALA A 658 -34.35 -7.54 9.67
N LEU A 659 -34.23 -8.69 10.33
CA LEU A 659 -35.18 -9.15 11.36
C LEU A 659 -35.05 -8.36 12.67
N ALA A 660 -33.84 -7.93 13.04
CA ALA A 660 -33.57 -7.19 14.27
C ALA A 660 -33.83 -5.68 14.12
N ASP A 661 -33.85 -5.16 12.89
CA ASP A 661 -33.83 -3.74 12.53
C ASP A 661 -34.91 -2.89 13.23
N ALA A 662 -36.11 -3.45 13.43
CA ALA A 662 -37.20 -2.75 14.08
C ALA A 662 -37.06 -2.66 15.62
N GLU A 663 -36.20 -3.48 16.22
CA GLU A 663 -36.14 -3.70 17.67
C GLU A 663 -34.73 -3.49 18.27
N PHE A 664 -33.70 -3.32 17.44
CA PHE A 664 -32.31 -3.18 17.84
C PHE A 664 -31.67 -1.90 17.26
N ASP A 665 -31.01 -1.13 18.12
CA ASP A 665 -30.30 0.10 17.74
C ASP A 665 -28.84 -0.22 17.38
N PHE A 666 -28.49 -0.07 16.10
CA PHE A 666 -27.14 -0.30 15.58
C PHE A 666 -26.22 0.92 15.71
N THR A 667 -26.68 2.03 16.30
CA THR A 667 -25.89 3.27 16.42
C THR A 667 -24.57 3.05 17.17
N GLY A 668 -23.46 3.27 16.46
CA GLY A 668 -22.11 3.15 16.98
C GLY A 668 -21.70 1.72 17.32
N VAL A 669 -22.22 0.73 16.58
CA VAL A 669 -21.74 -0.66 16.57
C VAL A 669 -20.57 -0.79 15.58
N ASP A 670 -19.48 -1.43 16.01
CA ASP A 670 -18.26 -1.61 15.21
C ASP A 670 -18.22 -2.97 14.48
N ALA A 671 -18.90 -3.98 15.04
CA ALA A 671 -18.97 -5.33 14.49
C ALA A 671 -20.27 -6.05 14.85
N LEU A 672 -20.59 -7.09 14.08
CA LEU A 672 -21.74 -7.96 14.29
C LEU A 672 -21.28 -9.37 14.68
N MET A 673 -21.88 -9.93 15.73
CA MET A 673 -21.74 -11.33 16.12
C MET A 673 -23.08 -12.04 15.94
N VAL A 674 -23.09 -13.05 15.07
CA VAL A 674 -24.26 -13.90 14.85
C VAL A 674 -24.07 -15.22 15.61
N VAL A 675 -25.01 -15.53 16.51
CA VAL A 675 -24.96 -16.72 17.35
C VAL A 675 -26.08 -17.68 16.96
N HIS A 676 -25.70 -18.84 16.45
CA HIS A 676 -26.63 -19.94 16.18
C HIS A 676 -26.91 -20.77 17.45
N PRO A 677 -28.02 -21.53 17.51
CA PRO A 677 -28.40 -22.27 18.71
C PRO A 677 -27.50 -23.48 18.95
N ARG A 678 -26.75 -23.48 20.06
CA ARG A 678 -25.84 -24.59 20.39
C ARG A 678 -26.54 -25.95 20.55
N SER A 679 -27.86 -25.95 20.73
CA SER A 679 -28.66 -27.18 20.74
C SER A 679 -28.56 -27.98 19.44
N HIS A 680 -28.10 -27.32 18.37
CA HIS A 680 -27.96 -27.88 17.04
C HIS A 680 -26.60 -27.60 16.40
N PHE A 681 -25.81 -26.66 16.93
CA PHE A 681 -24.56 -26.24 16.30
C PHE A 681 -23.37 -26.05 17.28
N ALA A 682 -22.14 -26.00 16.76
CA ALA A 682 -20.90 -25.73 17.51
C ALA A 682 -19.80 -25.14 16.58
N GLY A 683 -18.65 -24.72 17.12
CA GLY A 683 -17.54 -24.08 16.39
C GLY A 683 -17.80 -22.63 15.97
N GLY A 684 -16.93 -22.03 15.17
CA GLY A 684 -16.98 -20.60 14.81
C GLY A 684 -16.45 -20.33 13.42
N SER A 685 -16.67 -19.11 12.94
CA SER A 685 -16.05 -18.61 11.71
C SER A 685 -16.18 -17.10 11.60
N THR A 686 -15.22 -16.47 10.95
CA THR A 686 -15.22 -15.03 10.71
C THR A 686 -15.45 -14.71 9.24
N ALA A 687 -16.40 -13.83 8.96
CA ALA A 687 -16.61 -13.27 7.63
C ALA A 687 -15.91 -11.90 7.55
N LEU A 688 -14.84 -11.83 6.75
CA LEU A 688 -14.14 -10.56 6.48
C LEU A 688 -14.94 -9.63 5.55
N GLU A 689 -15.95 -10.17 4.87
CA GLU A 689 -16.95 -9.41 4.13
C GLU A 689 -17.88 -8.65 5.10
N ARG A 690 -18.35 -7.47 4.66
CA ARG A 690 -19.15 -6.57 5.50
C ARG A 690 -20.64 -6.73 5.22
N VAL A 691 -21.44 -6.58 6.27
CA VAL A 691 -22.91 -6.59 6.22
C VAL A 691 -23.42 -5.17 6.43
N GLU A 692 -24.36 -4.74 5.60
CA GLU A 692 -24.96 -3.40 5.71
C GLU A 692 -25.94 -3.32 6.89
N THR A 693 -25.81 -2.27 7.70
CA THR A 693 -26.77 -1.87 8.73
C THR A 693 -27.32 -0.48 8.41
N GLN A 694 -28.34 0.00 9.12
CA GLN A 694 -28.87 1.37 8.92
C GLN A 694 -27.80 2.47 9.07
N GLU A 695 -26.74 2.20 9.82
CA GLU A 695 -25.65 3.14 10.14
C GLU A 695 -24.39 2.90 9.29
N GLY A 696 -24.37 1.84 8.46
CA GLY A 696 -23.28 1.50 7.55
C GLY A 696 -22.80 0.05 7.64
N ALA A 697 -21.78 -0.28 6.85
CA ALA A 697 -21.27 -1.64 6.70
C ALA A 697 -20.33 -2.06 7.85
N VAL A 698 -20.67 -3.15 8.56
CA VAL A 698 -19.89 -3.71 9.68
C VAL A 698 -19.32 -5.09 9.35
N GLN A 699 -18.19 -5.46 9.97
CA GLN A 699 -17.65 -6.82 9.84
C GLN A 699 -18.43 -7.80 10.71
N THR A 700 -18.46 -9.07 10.29
CA THR A 700 -19.30 -10.08 10.95
C THR A 700 -18.51 -11.30 11.38
N LEU A 701 -18.80 -11.80 12.58
CA LEU A 701 -18.30 -13.07 13.06
C LEU A 701 -19.47 -13.98 13.48
N PHE A 702 -19.26 -15.29 13.39
CA PHE A 702 -20.29 -16.29 13.64
C PHE A 702 -19.82 -17.26 14.70
N VAL A 703 -20.74 -17.62 15.59
CA VAL A 703 -20.52 -18.65 16.60
C VAL A 703 -21.62 -19.70 16.51
N ASN A 704 -21.20 -20.94 16.73
CA ASN A 704 -21.94 -22.18 16.55
C ASN A 704 -22.31 -22.44 15.09
N THR A 705 -21.33 -22.56 14.19
CA THR A 705 -21.59 -22.67 12.74
C THR A 705 -21.77 -24.10 12.22
N PHE A 706 -21.24 -25.13 12.88
CA PHE A 706 -21.30 -26.52 12.44
C PHE A 706 -22.45 -27.29 13.07
N ARG A 707 -23.32 -27.89 12.26
CA ARG A 707 -24.44 -28.71 12.77
C ARG A 707 -23.92 -29.96 13.47
N VAL A 708 -24.39 -30.23 14.68
CA VAL A 708 -24.01 -31.39 15.51
C VAL A 708 -25.20 -32.29 15.84
N ASP A 709 -25.02 -33.61 15.67
CA ASP A 709 -26.02 -34.63 16.01
C ASP A 709 -25.80 -35.15 17.44
N GLY A 710 -26.30 -34.41 18.44
CA GLY A 710 -26.27 -34.85 19.85
C GLY A 710 -24.88 -34.84 20.52
N SER A 711 -24.87 -35.21 21.82
CA SER A 711 -23.78 -35.16 22.84
C SER A 711 -22.94 -33.88 23.02
N HIS A 712 -22.94 -32.94 22.06
CA HIS A 712 -22.21 -31.67 22.14
C HIS A 712 -23.07 -30.50 22.63
N ALA A 713 -24.37 -30.72 22.84
CA ALA A 713 -25.29 -29.75 23.41
C ALA A 713 -24.91 -29.45 24.88
N GLY A 714 -24.17 -28.36 25.12
CA GLY A 714 -23.81 -27.92 26.47
C GLY A 714 -22.38 -27.43 26.70
N GLN A 715 -21.52 -27.34 25.67
CA GLN A 715 -20.20 -26.72 25.81
C GLN A 715 -20.31 -25.19 25.77
N GLU A 716 -19.50 -24.52 26.60
CA GLU A 716 -19.32 -23.07 26.56
C GLU A 716 -18.64 -22.70 25.23
N TRP A 717 -19.02 -21.58 24.62
CA TRP A 717 -18.53 -21.15 23.30
C TRP A 717 -17.73 -19.84 23.35
N GLY A 718 -17.54 -19.28 24.55
CA GLY A 718 -16.90 -17.98 24.72
C GLY A 718 -15.46 -17.93 24.20
N ASP A 719 -14.73 -19.04 24.28
CA ASP A 719 -13.38 -19.19 23.71
C ASP A 719 -13.38 -19.09 22.19
N VAL A 720 -14.32 -19.76 21.53
CA VAL A 720 -14.56 -19.65 20.08
C VAL A 720 -14.93 -18.21 19.72
N GLY A 721 -15.85 -17.60 20.46
CA GLY A 721 -16.24 -16.20 20.20
C GLY A 721 -15.09 -15.20 20.35
N ALA A 722 -14.18 -15.43 21.32
CA ALA A 722 -12.99 -14.62 21.49
C ALA A 722 -11.99 -14.83 20.36
N HIS A 723 -11.81 -16.06 19.89
CA HIS A 723 -10.97 -16.41 18.74
C HIS A 723 -11.44 -15.73 17.46
N GLU A 724 -12.72 -15.85 17.13
CA GLU A 724 -13.28 -15.23 15.92
C GLU A 724 -13.19 -13.69 15.96
N LEU A 725 -13.38 -13.08 17.13
CA LEU A 725 -13.20 -11.65 17.29
C LEU A 725 -11.74 -11.21 17.04
N LEU A 726 -10.75 -12.02 17.42
CA LEU A 726 -9.33 -11.73 17.16
C LEU A 726 -8.98 -11.75 15.66
N HIS A 727 -9.71 -12.49 14.82
CA HIS A 727 -9.61 -12.37 13.36
C HIS A 727 -10.09 -11.02 12.84
N LEU A 728 -11.16 -10.46 13.44
CA LEU A 728 -11.59 -9.09 13.14
C LEU A 728 -10.55 -8.05 13.54
N LEU A 729 -9.71 -8.34 14.53
CA LEU A 729 -8.55 -7.53 14.87
C LEU A 729 -7.32 -7.80 13.96
N GLY A 730 -7.43 -8.72 13.02
CA GLY A 730 -6.42 -8.97 11.97
C GLY A 730 -5.46 -10.14 12.24
N LEU A 731 -5.62 -10.89 13.33
CA LEU A 731 -4.74 -12.01 13.66
C LEU A 731 -5.05 -13.24 12.81
N ALA A 732 -4.00 -13.98 12.42
CA ALA A 732 -4.10 -15.24 11.70
C ALA A 732 -4.29 -16.44 12.63
N ASP A 733 -4.93 -17.48 12.12
CA ASP A 733 -4.91 -18.83 12.69
C ASP A 733 -3.50 -19.39 12.67
N LEU A 734 -3.10 -19.95 13.81
CA LEU A 734 -1.76 -20.48 14.02
C LEU A 734 -1.69 -22.00 13.88
N TYR A 735 -2.82 -22.70 13.74
CA TYR A 735 -2.93 -24.16 13.62
C TYR A 735 -3.09 -24.61 12.15
N PRO A 736 -2.82 -25.88 11.79
CA PRO A 736 -3.13 -26.42 10.46
C PRO A 736 -4.60 -26.87 10.36
N TYR A 737 -5.31 -26.49 9.28
CA TYR A 737 -6.76 -26.81 9.10
C TYR A 737 -7.12 -28.32 9.01
N ASP A 738 -6.17 -29.25 8.88
CA ASP A 738 -6.47 -30.69 8.91
C ASP A 738 -6.43 -31.26 10.33
N VAL A 739 -7.45 -30.90 11.11
CA VAL A 739 -7.71 -31.42 12.46
C VAL A 739 -8.13 -32.90 12.46
N THR A 740 -8.49 -33.49 11.31
CA THR A 740 -8.92 -34.89 11.24
C THR A 740 -7.76 -35.87 11.27
N ARG A 741 -6.57 -35.45 10.82
CA ARG A 741 -5.42 -36.35 10.74
C ARG A 741 -4.57 -36.39 12.00
N HIS A 742 -4.50 -35.32 12.80
CA HIS A 742 -3.49 -35.22 13.88
C HIS A 742 -2.08 -35.65 13.39
N GLU A 743 -1.80 -35.50 12.10
CA GLU A 743 -0.57 -35.94 11.46
C GLU A 743 0.14 -34.71 10.91
N ALA A 744 1.46 -34.72 11.06
CA ALA A 744 2.34 -33.73 10.47
C ALA A 744 2.03 -33.52 8.97
N PRO A 745 2.17 -32.29 8.44
CA PRO A 745 2.28 -32.06 7.01
C PRO A 745 3.25 -33.06 6.35
N GLN A 746 2.86 -33.67 5.23
CA GLN A 746 3.60 -34.78 4.59
C GLN A 746 5.04 -34.44 4.16
N ASP A 747 5.42 -33.16 4.13
CA ASP A 747 6.71 -32.66 3.62
C ASP A 747 7.51 -31.82 4.62
N ALA A 748 7.59 -32.23 5.88
CA ALA A 748 8.35 -31.50 6.90
C ALA A 748 9.76 -32.06 7.14
N GLY A 749 10.60 -32.01 6.10
CA GLY A 749 11.97 -32.51 6.15
C GLY A 749 12.66 -32.28 7.50
N ASN A 750 13.14 -33.35 8.14
CA ASN A 750 13.94 -33.39 9.38
C ASN A 750 13.56 -32.46 10.57
N GLU A 751 12.37 -31.85 10.60
CA GLU A 751 11.98 -30.90 11.65
C GLU A 751 10.80 -31.45 12.47
N THR A 752 10.93 -31.45 13.81
CA THR A 752 10.03 -32.13 14.78
C THR A 752 9.06 -31.14 15.45
N TRP A 753 7.91 -31.63 15.95
CA TRP A 753 6.70 -30.84 16.24
C TRP A 753 6.28 -30.90 17.71
N ALA A 754 5.63 -29.85 18.22
CA ALA A 754 4.94 -29.87 19.53
C ALA A 754 3.41 -29.80 19.35
N LEU A 755 2.66 -30.54 20.17
CA LEU A 755 1.19 -30.66 20.18
C LEU A 755 0.50 -29.74 21.22
N THR A 756 1.15 -28.64 21.58
CA THR A 756 0.59 -27.67 22.54
C THR A 756 0.17 -26.41 21.80
N GLU A 757 -1.07 -26.01 21.99
CA GLU A 757 -1.66 -24.80 21.41
C GLU A 757 -1.65 -23.70 22.49
N PHE A 758 -0.93 -22.61 22.22
CA PHE A 758 -0.84 -21.46 23.12
C PHE A 758 -1.75 -20.34 22.63
N GLY A 759 -2.63 -19.89 23.52
CA GLY A 759 -3.58 -18.82 23.25
C GLY A 759 -4.72 -19.22 22.30
N PRO A 760 -5.72 -18.34 22.15
CA PRO A 760 -6.92 -18.59 21.36
C PRO A 760 -6.63 -18.71 19.86
N MET A 761 -5.59 -18.08 19.31
CA MET A 761 -5.29 -18.18 17.87
C MET A 761 -4.66 -19.52 17.46
N GLY A 762 -4.30 -20.36 18.43
CA GLY A 762 -3.96 -21.76 18.20
C GLY A 762 -5.13 -22.72 18.46
N LEU A 763 -6.36 -22.22 18.61
CA LEU A 763 -7.56 -22.82 19.23
C LEU A 763 -7.67 -24.36 19.30
N ARG A 764 -8.00 -24.82 20.52
CA ARG A 764 -8.44 -26.17 20.89
C ARG A 764 -9.91 -26.46 20.49
N ALA A 765 -10.20 -27.73 20.22
CA ALA A 765 -11.46 -28.46 20.51
C ALA A 765 -12.33 -28.99 19.33
N TYR A 766 -11.91 -30.11 18.74
CA TYR A 766 -12.85 -31.22 18.45
C TYR A 766 -12.18 -32.57 18.78
N GLY A 767 -12.36 -33.03 20.03
CA GLY A 767 -11.95 -34.35 20.47
C GLY A 767 -12.88 -34.86 21.58
N PRO A 768 -13.38 -36.10 21.53
CA PRO A 768 -14.36 -36.57 22.51
C PRO A 768 -13.78 -36.58 23.93
N ALA A 769 -14.62 -36.23 24.91
CA ALA A 769 -14.35 -36.45 26.32
C ALA A 769 -13.95 -37.92 26.54
N GLY A 770 -12.69 -38.17 26.93
CA GLY A 770 -12.28 -39.53 27.29
C GLY A 770 -10.79 -39.88 27.20
N ARG A 771 -9.91 -39.02 26.69
CA ARG A 771 -8.46 -39.23 26.82
C ARG A 771 -7.82 -38.02 27.51
N GLY A 772 -7.43 -38.20 28.76
CA GLY A 772 -6.64 -37.21 29.49
C GLY A 772 -5.29 -36.99 28.81
N GLY A 773 -4.86 -35.73 28.69
CA GLY A 773 -3.51 -35.41 28.22
C GLY A 773 -3.29 -34.04 27.54
N TYR A 774 -4.32 -33.23 27.27
CA TYR A 774 -4.10 -31.91 26.63
C TYR A 774 -3.96 -30.79 27.65
N VAL A 775 -2.97 -29.93 27.44
CA VAL A 775 -2.59 -28.78 28.27
C VAL A 775 -3.30 -27.55 27.74
N GLU A 776 -4.01 -26.81 28.59
CA GLU A 776 -4.84 -25.66 28.20
C GLU A 776 -4.10 -24.34 28.47
N ALA A 777 -3.02 -24.04 27.73
CA ALA A 777 -2.30 -22.77 27.89
C ALA A 777 -3.03 -21.63 27.13
N LEU A 778 -4.18 -21.18 27.66
CA LEU A 778 -5.06 -20.19 27.03
C LEU A 778 -4.49 -18.77 26.99
N GLU A 779 -3.40 -18.50 27.70
CA GLU A 779 -2.80 -17.17 27.73
C GLU A 779 -2.14 -16.82 26.39
N MET A 780 -2.42 -15.61 25.89
CA MET A 780 -2.00 -15.18 24.54
C MET A 780 -0.47 -15.12 24.41
N LEU A 781 0.04 -15.50 23.23
CA LEU A 781 1.45 -15.31 22.88
C LEU A 781 1.83 -13.82 22.94
N ALA A 782 3.05 -13.54 23.40
CA ALA A 782 3.60 -12.19 23.43
C ALA A 782 3.63 -11.58 22.02
N TRP A 783 3.91 -12.40 21.00
CA TRP A 783 3.89 -11.97 19.61
C TRP A 783 2.54 -11.36 19.17
N SER A 784 1.45 -12.07 19.44
CA SER A 784 0.09 -11.62 19.10
C SER A 784 -0.31 -10.38 19.89
N ARG A 785 0.07 -10.31 21.18
CA ARG A 785 -0.13 -9.11 22.01
C ARG A 785 0.64 -7.91 21.45
N TRP A 786 1.84 -8.11 20.91
CA TRP A 786 2.60 -7.04 20.27
C TRP A 786 1.97 -6.59 18.94
N GLN A 787 1.51 -7.52 18.10
CA GLN A 787 0.79 -7.21 16.86
C GLN A 787 -0.42 -6.30 17.13
N LEU A 788 -1.17 -6.58 18.20
CA LEU A 788 -2.36 -5.83 18.61
C LEU A 788 -2.04 -4.52 19.35
N GLY A 789 -0.77 -4.21 19.62
CA GLY A 789 -0.38 -3.04 20.41
C GLY A 789 -0.73 -3.15 21.89
N TRP A 790 -0.89 -4.37 22.40
CA TRP A 790 -1.11 -4.65 23.82
C TRP A 790 0.18 -4.75 24.61
N LEU A 791 1.28 -5.10 23.93
CA LEU A 791 2.65 -4.84 24.41
C LEU A 791 3.18 -3.57 23.75
N ASP A 792 3.83 -2.72 24.55
CA ASP A 792 4.56 -1.56 24.03
C ASP A 792 5.93 -1.98 23.51
N ASP A 793 6.46 -1.21 22.55
CA ASP A 793 7.78 -1.46 21.97
C ASP A 793 8.92 -1.58 22.99
N PRO A 794 8.95 -0.82 24.11
CA PRO A 794 9.96 -1.01 25.15
C PRO A 794 9.90 -2.36 25.88
N GLN A 795 8.76 -3.07 25.86
CA GLN A 795 8.61 -4.41 26.45
C GLN A 795 9.12 -5.51 25.50
N VAL A 796 9.53 -5.15 24.28
CA VAL A 796 10.06 -6.06 23.26
C VAL A 796 11.53 -5.78 23.04
N HIS A 797 12.36 -6.80 23.23
CA HIS A 797 13.80 -6.67 23.02
C HIS A 797 14.21 -7.32 21.69
N CYS A 798 14.48 -6.52 20.66
CA CYS A 798 14.98 -7.02 19.38
C CYS A 798 16.47 -7.40 19.51
N VAL A 799 16.82 -8.65 19.21
CA VAL A 799 18.20 -9.17 19.33
C VAL A 799 18.69 -9.67 17.97
N VAL A 800 19.82 -9.13 17.50
CA VAL A 800 20.46 -9.51 16.21
C VAL A 800 21.83 -10.17 16.37
N GLU A 801 22.39 -10.14 17.58
CA GLU A 801 23.65 -10.80 17.93
C GLU A 801 23.42 -11.67 19.18
N GLN A 802 24.41 -11.76 20.07
CA GLN A 802 24.28 -12.49 21.32
C GLN A 802 23.73 -11.57 22.40
N ALA A 803 22.84 -12.07 23.26
CA ALA A 803 22.28 -11.30 24.35
C ALA A 803 22.04 -12.17 25.59
N THR A 804 22.06 -11.53 26.76
CA THR A 804 21.52 -12.09 28.00
C THR A 804 20.39 -11.18 28.45
N VAL A 805 19.18 -11.71 28.57
CA VAL A 805 17.97 -10.93 28.79
C VAL A 805 17.18 -11.51 29.95
N VAL A 806 16.65 -10.64 30.80
CA VAL A 806 15.71 -10.99 31.86
C VAL A 806 14.29 -10.80 31.32
N LEU A 807 13.54 -11.89 31.22
CA LEU A 807 12.18 -11.93 30.72
C LEU A 807 11.17 -11.91 31.87
N SER A 808 10.27 -10.94 31.84
CA SER A 808 9.08 -10.90 32.69
C SER A 808 7.97 -11.77 32.10
N PRO A 809 7.05 -12.32 32.92
CA PRO A 809 5.96 -13.16 32.43
C PRO A 809 5.03 -12.38 31.50
N VAL A 810 4.64 -12.98 30.38
CA VAL A 810 3.74 -12.32 29.40
C VAL A 810 2.37 -11.98 30.00
N ALA A 811 1.89 -12.71 31.00
CA ALA A 811 0.60 -12.43 31.64
C ALA A 811 0.61 -11.16 32.53
N ASP A 812 1.79 -10.71 32.99
CA ASP A 812 1.89 -9.66 33.99
C ASP A 812 1.97 -8.26 33.35
N PRO A 813 1.07 -7.32 33.73
CA PRO A 813 1.13 -5.94 33.24
C PRO A 813 2.25 -5.18 33.95
N GLY A 814 3.43 -5.10 33.34
CA GLY A 814 4.56 -4.33 33.86
C GLY A 814 5.55 -3.88 32.79
N ASP A 815 6.44 -2.95 33.13
CA ASP A 815 7.40 -2.35 32.19
C ASP A 815 8.61 -3.25 31.88
N GLY A 816 8.61 -4.50 32.34
CA GLY A 816 9.65 -5.47 32.08
C GLY A 816 9.65 -5.96 30.63
N ILE A 817 10.74 -6.59 30.20
CA ILE A 817 10.83 -7.19 28.87
C ILE A 817 9.95 -8.45 28.84
N ALA A 818 8.84 -8.39 28.13
CA ALA A 818 7.90 -9.51 28.00
C ALA A 818 8.37 -10.56 26.99
N MET A 819 9.10 -10.12 25.95
CA MET A 819 9.67 -11.03 24.96
C MET A 819 10.96 -10.51 24.33
N VAL A 820 11.75 -11.45 23.82
CA VAL A 820 12.82 -11.20 22.88
C VAL A 820 12.39 -11.65 21.49
N ALA A 821 12.67 -10.85 20.48
CA ALA A 821 12.47 -11.22 19.08
C ALA A 821 13.79 -11.13 18.31
N VAL A 822 14.17 -12.23 17.67
CA VAL A 822 15.36 -12.36 16.84
C VAL A 822 14.91 -12.42 15.39
N PRO A 823 15.11 -11.35 14.59
CA PRO A 823 14.70 -11.37 13.21
C PRO A 823 15.60 -12.31 12.39
N LEU A 824 14.96 -13.12 11.54
CA LEU A 824 15.62 -14.10 10.66
C LEU A 824 15.62 -13.64 9.20
N SER A 825 14.54 -12.98 8.77
CA SER A 825 14.37 -12.45 7.41
C SER A 825 13.27 -11.39 7.40
N ASP A 826 13.00 -10.80 6.23
CA ASP A 826 11.87 -9.88 6.02
C ASP A 826 10.50 -10.45 6.40
N THR A 827 10.37 -11.78 6.52
CA THR A 827 9.12 -12.46 6.89
C THR A 827 9.29 -13.44 8.05
N GLY A 828 10.46 -13.50 8.67
CA GLY A 828 10.81 -14.55 9.63
C GLY A 828 11.39 -14.00 10.94
N ALA A 829 11.00 -14.57 12.08
CA ALA A 829 11.59 -14.28 13.39
C ALA A 829 11.64 -15.51 14.30
N VAL A 830 12.52 -15.51 15.29
CA VAL A 830 12.44 -16.36 16.49
C VAL A 830 11.95 -15.49 17.63
N VAL A 831 11.05 -16.00 18.45
CA VAL A 831 10.52 -15.31 19.62
C VAL A 831 10.80 -16.16 20.85
N ILE A 832 11.18 -15.48 21.93
CA ILE A 832 11.45 -16.07 23.23
C ILE A 832 10.62 -15.32 24.27
N GLU A 833 9.78 -16.02 25.01
CA GLU A 833 8.93 -15.44 26.05
C GLU A 833 8.92 -16.29 27.33
N SER A 834 8.64 -15.66 28.46
CA SER A 834 8.53 -16.32 29.77
C SER A 834 7.08 -16.68 30.07
N ARG A 835 6.82 -17.96 30.40
CA ARG A 835 5.49 -18.46 30.82
C ARG A 835 5.51 -18.83 32.30
N ARG A 836 4.48 -18.38 33.03
CA ARG A 836 4.27 -18.62 34.46
C ARG A 836 2.81 -18.97 34.71
N SER A 837 2.52 -19.62 35.83
CA SER A 837 1.16 -19.98 36.23
C SER A 837 0.39 -18.76 36.79
N THR A 838 0.22 -17.77 35.93
CA THR A 838 -0.40 -16.46 36.18
C THR A 838 -1.36 -16.13 35.03
N GLY A 839 -2.33 -15.25 35.24
CA GLY A 839 -3.33 -14.95 34.21
C GLY A 839 -4.08 -16.20 33.75
N TYR A 840 -4.18 -16.40 32.44
CA TYR A 840 -4.88 -17.55 31.85
C TYR A 840 -4.04 -18.84 31.80
N ASP A 841 -2.79 -18.78 32.28
CA ASP A 841 -1.91 -19.93 32.48
C ASP A 841 -1.98 -20.49 33.93
N SER A 842 -2.85 -19.91 34.77
CA SER A 842 -3.07 -20.33 36.17
C SER A 842 -3.94 -21.59 36.30
N GLY A 843 -4.04 -22.16 37.51
CA GLY A 843 -5.01 -23.23 37.80
C GLY A 843 -4.68 -24.61 37.21
N GLY A 844 -3.41 -24.84 36.83
CA GLY A 844 -2.98 -26.09 36.19
C GLY A 844 -3.09 -26.10 34.67
N ALA A 845 -3.40 -24.94 34.06
CA ALA A 845 -3.39 -24.70 32.62
C ALA A 845 -2.00 -24.95 31.99
N LEU A 846 -0.91 -24.56 32.67
CA LEU A 846 0.46 -24.94 32.32
C LEU A 846 0.89 -26.22 33.04
N LEU A 847 1.53 -27.17 32.32
CA LEU A 847 2.13 -28.36 32.94
C LEU A 847 3.42 -28.05 33.70
N ALA A 848 4.18 -27.07 33.22
CA ALA A 848 5.39 -26.56 33.85
C ALA A 848 5.51 -25.07 33.56
N GLU A 849 6.27 -24.35 34.39
CA GLU A 849 6.69 -22.99 34.09
C GLU A 849 8.06 -23.02 33.38
N GLY A 850 8.33 -22.03 32.54
CA GLY A 850 9.60 -21.96 31.83
C GLY A 850 9.58 -20.98 30.67
N VAL A 851 10.55 -21.14 29.76
CA VAL A 851 10.73 -20.27 28.60
C VAL A 851 10.19 -20.95 27.35
N LEU A 852 9.27 -20.29 26.66
CA LEU A 852 8.72 -20.73 25.37
C LEU A 852 9.56 -20.12 24.24
N VAL A 853 9.97 -20.96 23.29
CA VAL A 853 10.69 -20.52 22.09
C VAL A 853 9.89 -20.95 20.85
N TYR A 854 9.67 -20.02 19.93
CA TYR A 854 8.94 -20.31 18.68
C TYR A 854 9.47 -19.50 17.50
N THR A 855 9.18 -19.97 16.30
CA THR A 855 9.46 -19.25 15.05
C THR A 855 8.18 -18.68 14.48
N VAL A 856 8.29 -17.52 13.86
CA VAL A 856 7.23 -16.85 13.10
C VAL A 856 7.67 -16.83 11.64
N ASN A 857 6.78 -17.21 10.74
CA ASN A 857 6.93 -16.98 9.30
C ASN A 857 5.64 -16.34 8.75
N SER A 858 5.67 -15.02 8.59
CA SER A 858 4.53 -14.25 8.12
C SER A 858 4.23 -14.44 6.63
N SER A 859 5.09 -15.14 5.87
CA SER A 859 4.79 -15.50 4.48
C SER A 859 3.79 -16.66 4.36
N ILE A 860 3.52 -17.36 5.46
CA ILE A 860 2.61 -18.50 5.51
C ILE A 860 1.20 -17.97 5.81
N SER A 861 0.21 -18.45 5.04
CA SER A 861 -1.19 -18.04 5.22
C SER A 861 -1.78 -18.50 6.55
N SER A 862 -2.83 -17.81 7.00
CA SER A 862 -3.69 -18.24 8.11
C SER A 862 -4.04 -19.71 7.98
N GLY A 863 -3.93 -20.46 9.08
CA GLY A 863 -4.38 -21.85 9.11
C GLY A 863 -3.40 -22.84 8.47
N LEU A 864 -2.21 -22.38 8.08
CA LEU A 864 -1.12 -23.19 7.51
C LEU A 864 0.13 -23.21 8.40
N LEU A 865 -0.06 -23.00 9.71
CA LEU A 865 0.99 -23.03 10.72
C LEU A 865 2.10 -21.97 10.54
N PRO A 866 1.75 -20.66 10.53
CA PRO A 866 2.72 -19.57 10.43
C PRO A 866 3.59 -19.40 11.68
N ILE A 867 3.20 -19.98 12.83
CA ILE A 867 4.00 -20.03 14.06
C ILE A 867 4.32 -21.49 14.40
N LYS A 868 5.59 -21.76 14.77
CA LYS A 868 6.05 -23.10 15.14
C LYS A 868 6.83 -23.09 16.45
N LEU A 869 6.45 -23.91 17.42
CA LEU A 869 7.18 -24.05 18.69
C LEU A 869 8.48 -24.85 18.50
N ALA A 870 9.54 -24.49 19.22
CA ALA A 870 10.81 -25.21 19.22
C ALA A 870 10.83 -26.20 20.41
N GLY A 871 10.87 -27.52 20.16
CA GLY A 871 10.66 -28.45 21.29
C GLY A 871 10.87 -29.98 21.18
N ASP A 872 11.39 -30.61 20.12
CA ASP A 872 11.91 -32.01 20.26
C ASP A 872 13.06 -32.32 19.25
N PRO A 873 14.24 -32.81 19.69
CA PRO A 873 15.40 -33.17 18.86
C PRO A 873 15.34 -34.52 18.11
N GLY A 874 14.16 -35.13 17.93
CA GLY A 874 14.00 -36.21 16.95
C GLY A 874 13.89 -37.63 17.50
N ASN A 875 13.11 -37.84 18.56
CA ASN A 875 12.64 -39.19 18.93
C ASN A 875 11.19 -39.49 18.48
N ALA A 876 10.47 -38.49 17.95
CA ALA A 876 9.10 -38.60 17.46
C ALA A 876 8.08 -39.06 18.52
N HIS A 877 8.39 -38.83 19.81
CA HIS A 877 7.47 -39.08 20.92
C HIS A 877 6.71 -37.80 21.31
N PHE A 878 5.51 -38.00 21.85
CA PHE A 878 4.46 -37.01 22.13
C PHE A 878 4.61 -36.39 23.53
N ASP A 879 5.81 -36.51 24.13
CA ASP A 879 5.93 -36.63 25.59
C ASP A 879 6.64 -35.43 26.26
N ASP A 880 7.34 -34.58 25.50
CA ASP A 880 8.16 -33.48 26.04
C ASP A 880 7.45 -32.12 25.89
N TYR A 881 7.22 -31.45 27.03
CA TYR A 881 6.55 -30.15 27.09
C TYR A 881 7.48 -29.04 26.59
N PRO A 882 7.05 -28.10 25.71
CA PRO A 882 7.94 -27.23 24.94
C PRO A 882 8.51 -26.03 25.72
N LEU A 883 8.45 -26.03 27.05
CA LEU A 883 9.02 -24.97 27.88
C LEU A 883 10.38 -25.40 28.44
N LEU A 884 11.38 -24.55 28.24
CA LEU A 884 12.72 -24.77 28.75
C LEU A 884 12.81 -24.40 30.24
N ALA A 885 13.32 -25.33 31.04
CA ALA A 885 13.69 -25.11 32.43
C ALA A 885 15.13 -24.59 32.56
N VAL A 886 15.52 -24.14 33.76
CA VAL A 886 16.89 -23.67 34.05
C VAL A 886 17.91 -24.75 33.73
N GLY A 887 18.88 -24.41 32.89
CA GLY A 887 19.94 -25.31 32.42
C GLY A 887 19.64 -25.98 31.08
N GLU A 888 18.41 -25.88 30.57
CA GLU A 888 18.02 -26.41 29.27
C GLU A 888 18.26 -25.41 28.14
N SER A 889 18.42 -25.93 26.93
CA SER A 889 18.67 -25.13 25.74
C SER A 889 18.05 -25.73 24.49
N VAL A 890 17.62 -24.87 23.56
CA VAL A 890 17.14 -25.28 22.24
C VAL A 890 17.92 -24.54 21.16
N SER A 891 18.20 -25.22 20.04
CA SER A 891 18.81 -24.60 18.86
C SER A 891 17.80 -24.50 17.73
N VAL A 892 17.58 -23.28 17.22
CA VAL A 892 16.60 -22.98 16.18
C VAL A 892 17.16 -21.93 15.23
N ARG A 893 17.11 -22.23 13.92
CA ARG A 893 17.46 -21.30 12.83
C ARG A 893 18.80 -20.55 13.04
N GLY A 894 19.82 -21.24 13.55
CA GLY A 894 21.17 -20.68 13.75
C GLY A 894 21.41 -20.02 15.12
N TYR A 895 20.45 -20.09 16.05
CA TYR A 895 20.56 -19.56 17.40
C TYR A 895 20.39 -20.67 18.44
N THR A 896 21.19 -20.64 19.51
CA THR A 896 21.01 -21.45 20.71
C THR A 896 20.49 -20.56 21.83
N ILE A 897 19.31 -20.89 22.35
CA ILE A 897 18.64 -20.21 23.47
C ILE A 897 18.79 -21.11 24.68
N THR A 898 19.37 -20.58 25.77
CA THR A 898 19.59 -21.31 27.01
C THR A 898 19.00 -20.55 28.18
N VAL A 899 18.21 -21.21 29.03
CA VAL A 899 17.70 -20.62 30.28
C VAL A 899 18.77 -20.75 31.35
N VAL A 900 19.27 -19.62 31.86
CA VAL A 900 20.41 -19.60 32.79
C VAL A 900 20.03 -19.32 34.23
N ALA A 901 18.87 -18.71 34.47
CA ALA A 901 18.36 -18.49 35.83
C ALA A 901 16.83 -18.37 35.85
N ASP A 902 16.25 -18.72 36.98
CA ASP A 902 14.88 -18.47 37.39
C ASP A 902 14.95 -17.87 38.82
N ASP A 903 14.42 -16.66 39.01
CA ASP A 903 14.41 -15.98 40.32
C ASP A 903 13.07 -16.08 41.07
N GLY A 904 12.13 -16.87 40.55
CA GLY A 904 10.77 -17.05 41.05
C GLY A 904 9.74 -16.07 40.46
N GLY A 905 10.17 -15.06 39.68
CA GLY A 905 9.27 -14.12 38.99
C GLY A 905 9.64 -13.87 37.53
N THR A 906 10.92 -13.99 37.17
CA THR A 906 11.47 -13.76 35.84
C THR A 906 12.38 -14.91 35.42
N HIS A 907 12.60 -15.05 34.10
CA HIS A 907 13.57 -15.99 33.56
C HIS A 907 14.72 -15.23 32.92
N THR A 908 15.96 -15.60 33.22
CA THR A 908 17.13 -15.07 32.51
C THR A 908 17.52 -16.04 31.40
N VAL A 909 17.57 -15.54 30.16
CA VAL A 909 17.94 -16.32 28.96
C VAL A 909 19.21 -15.79 28.35
N THR A 910 20.01 -16.69 27.79
CA THR A 910 21.15 -16.37 26.93
C THR A 910 20.84 -16.81 25.50
N ILE A 911 21.11 -15.93 24.55
CA ILE A 911 20.90 -16.14 23.12
C ILE A 911 22.27 -16.07 22.46
N THR A 912 22.68 -17.14 21.79
CA THR A 912 24.00 -17.24 21.16
C THR A 912 23.85 -17.69 19.72
N ARG A 913 24.68 -17.14 18.82
CA ARG A 913 24.69 -17.52 17.40
C ARG A 913 25.61 -18.73 17.21
N THR A 914 25.16 -19.77 16.51
CA THR A 914 25.97 -20.96 16.24
C THR A 914 27.00 -20.70 15.13
N ALA A 915 28.14 -21.38 15.16
CA ALA A 915 29.31 -21.09 14.31
C ALA A 915 29.10 -21.32 12.80
N ASP A 916 27.99 -21.97 12.41
CA ASP A 916 27.68 -22.37 11.03
C ASP A 916 26.53 -21.54 10.39
N GLY A 917 26.03 -20.49 11.05
CA GLY A 917 24.83 -19.72 10.64
C GLY A 917 25.04 -18.22 10.46
#